data_AF-A0A812ZB90-F1
#
_entry.id   AF-A0A812ZB90-F1
#
_cell.length_a   1.000
_cell.length_b   1.000
_cell.length_c   1.000
_cell.angle_alpha   90.00
_cell.angle_beta   90.00
_cell.angle_gamma   90.00
#
_symmetry.space_group_name_H-M   'P 1'
#
loop_
_entity.id
_entity.type
_entity.pdbx_description
1 polymer ?
#
loop_
_entity_poly.entity_id
_entity_poly.type
_entity_poly.pdbx_seq_one_letter_code
_entity_poly.pdbx_strand_id
1 'polypeptide(L)'
;MLLSVLLVAHVYTNGNLRSWKGEGTRVIIYNFNVAWEEEKDEVGQMLKPNKQVPRRLPCLRGHWRLQVMTFLCGLFFRVQRALIKTRDGADIPIGFFQGAWESAYLTSDIARILVEEVLGYHTWIHPADGRSAVVTPYALAGCLDFNNATNQQCGINETRLHVCVDCWSATYASVVEDMKETFPHLIPVDLGSMGYEGEESMYLNKDVLQQALDAEGLTLDFYRGYNLTHHNPKQYFDSIDTISLADLFLCEETDFYKPEAMAAYATWTGDAAGVQVLANGNYAAKCHAGKWWISPQCRSDTSTCIPVITAGSGWKLQAMMFWSTTYGFPAAIAVANSWGNYVSIVSTTRSLYYWWVPDATFITQQPQSITFPPYSATEWALGNMRTAATGTYISKAVSSNFANQAPKVSSFIAGVNFELAELMDLLLTIAAGTLRYDVACRWVRDNKQRWQEWLPIETNCITGFGLADAAGNFVMDRANATSCEVCAPGKFSQEYLDITGATRLCVPCAPGTSQEKSAATSCTPCQPGSYTDTDGRATCNVCQQGSYQTSEGQTGCTSCDEVRTTRLLAASRREDCVCKQGLIEASLGVCVSCGEGLYCPVGSTVERLRNGSSEARPEVLPMYFSSMEVPLEIYRCQSHCPGGTPGSCDGGRVGRTCSECPDNFYSTGNQCAECGVAMPVLWVLGIGILVCGIFSSYYLLPSSYTAKASVLTCTTCSFGMMVSLFQNLGVIQTASVPWPTGLKDFLGFFQIFLLDLDSLGFSCIAGGPVQRFAGN
;
A
#
# COMPACT_ATOMS: atom_id res chain seq x y z
N MET A 1 45.82 25.34 -54.11
CA MET A 1 45.29 24.81 -55.39
C MET A 1 43.79 24.62 -55.17
N LEU A 2 42.98 25.66 -55.37
CA LEU A 2 42.24 26.03 -56.59
C LEU A 2 40.99 25.16 -56.82
N LEU A 3 39.89 25.87 -57.16
CA LEU A 3 38.50 25.45 -57.50
C LEU A 3 37.56 25.44 -56.29
N SER A 4 36.76 26.46 -55.98
CA SER A 4 35.84 27.27 -56.80
C SER A 4 34.80 26.42 -57.53
N VAL A 5 33.70 26.09 -56.84
CA VAL A 5 32.45 25.64 -57.48
C VAL A 5 31.32 26.55 -57.02
N LEU A 6 30.93 27.46 -57.91
CA LEU A 6 29.68 28.21 -57.87
C LEU A 6 28.51 27.23 -57.98
N LEU A 7 27.53 27.33 -57.07
CA LEU A 7 26.20 26.76 -57.27
C LEU A 7 25.20 27.90 -57.37
N VAL A 8 24.78 28.15 -58.61
CA VAL A 8 23.68 29.03 -58.99
C VAL A 8 22.37 28.38 -58.52
N ALA A 9 21.64 29.07 -57.64
CA ALA A 9 20.26 28.71 -57.34
C ALA A 9 19.37 29.12 -58.53
N HIS A 10 18.60 28.18 -59.08
CA HIS A 10 17.45 28.50 -59.91
C HIS A 10 16.17 28.00 -59.24
N VAL A 11 15.34 28.97 -58.90
CA VAL A 11 13.96 28.86 -58.43
C VAL A 11 13.13 28.27 -59.56
N TYR A 12 12.37 27.20 -59.30
CA TYR A 12 11.35 26.72 -60.23
C TYR A 12 9.96 27.11 -59.72
N THR A 13 9.33 28.02 -60.47
CA THR A 13 7.88 28.24 -60.50
C THR A 13 7.30 27.62 -61.77
N ASN A 14 6.24 26.82 -61.61
CA ASN A 14 5.22 26.37 -62.56
C ASN A 14 5.50 26.35 -64.09
N GLY A 15 5.31 25.17 -64.71
CA GLY A 15 4.73 25.04 -66.06
C GLY A 15 5.55 24.31 -67.13
N ASN A 16 4.95 23.23 -67.66
CA ASN A 16 5.11 22.60 -68.97
C ASN A 16 6.49 22.11 -69.51
N LEU A 17 6.48 20.83 -69.87
CA LEU A 17 7.48 20.10 -70.65
C LEU A 17 7.90 20.79 -71.97
N ARG A 18 9.21 20.95 -72.18
CA ARG A 18 9.85 20.88 -73.51
C ARG A 18 11.24 20.25 -73.41
N SER A 19 11.50 19.30 -74.30
CA SER A 19 12.77 18.61 -74.52
C SER A 19 13.76 19.52 -75.23
N TRP A 20 15.07 19.42 -74.91
CA TRP A 20 16.16 19.70 -75.84
C TRP A 20 17.41 18.88 -75.45
N LYS A 21 18.03 18.26 -76.47
CA LYS A 21 19.27 17.46 -76.45
C LYS A 21 20.47 18.39 -76.73
N GLY A 22 21.64 18.04 -76.20
CA GLY A 22 22.96 18.59 -76.57
C GLY A 22 23.94 18.48 -75.39
N GLU A 23 24.59 17.34 -75.22
CA GLU A 23 26.00 17.08 -75.59
C GLU A 23 27.02 17.56 -74.54
N GLY A 24 27.67 16.60 -73.88
CA GLY A 24 29.07 16.76 -73.49
C GLY A 24 29.41 17.12 -72.05
N THR A 25 28.75 16.58 -71.01
CA THR A 25 29.37 16.49 -69.68
C THR A 25 28.82 15.31 -68.89
N ARG A 26 29.68 14.33 -68.54
CA ARG A 26 29.32 13.22 -67.63
C ARG A 26 29.16 13.78 -66.22
N VAL A 27 27.92 14.03 -65.81
CA VAL A 27 27.57 14.24 -64.40
C VAL A 27 27.52 12.88 -63.72
N ILE A 28 28.47 12.61 -62.82
CA ILE A 28 28.33 11.51 -61.86
C ILE A 28 27.25 11.94 -60.88
N ILE A 29 26.03 11.47 -61.10
CA ILE A 29 24.94 11.58 -60.13
C ILE A 29 25.31 10.62 -58.99
N TYR A 30 25.82 11.15 -57.87
CA TYR A 30 25.67 10.43 -56.62
C TYR A 30 24.18 10.47 -56.29
N ASN A 31 23.49 9.36 -56.55
CA ASN A 31 22.21 9.08 -55.94
C ASN A 31 22.47 8.93 -54.44
N PHE A 32 22.44 10.04 -53.71
CA PHE A 32 22.17 9.98 -52.28
C PHE A 32 20.69 9.66 -52.14
N ASN A 33 20.40 8.36 -52.15
CA ASN A 33 19.24 7.86 -51.43
C ASN A 33 19.43 8.34 -49.99
N VAL A 34 18.69 9.39 -49.62
CA VAL A 34 18.38 9.64 -48.22
C VAL A 34 17.56 8.43 -47.79
N ALA A 35 18.25 7.42 -47.26
CA ALA A 35 17.62 6.39 -46.48
C ALA A 35 17.03 7.11 -45.26
N TRP A 36 15.74 7.40 -45.36
CA TRP A 36 14.93 7.65 -44.18
C TRP A 36 14.95 6.32 -43.42
N GLU A 37 15.81 6.25 -42.41
CA GLU A 37 15.76 5.15 -41.46
C GLU A 37 14.42 5.28 -40.73
N GLU A 38 13.49 4.38 -41.06
CA GLU A 38 12.24 4.22 -40.33
C GLU A 38 12.59 3.99 -38.86
N GLU A 39 12.32 4.99 -38.03
CA GLU A 39 12.19 4.81 -36.59
C GLU A 39 10.99 3.86 -36.43
N LYS A 40 11.27 2.55 -36.35
CA LYS A 40 10.31 1.55 -35.90
C LYS A 40 9.97 1.89 -34.46
N ASP A 41 8.99 2.76 -34.28
CA ASP A 41 8.26 2.85 -33.03
C ASP A 41 7.63 1.46 -32.79
N GLU A 42 8.12 0.73 -31.78
CA GLU A 42 7.52 -0.56 -31.34
C GLU A 42 6.07 -0.41 -30.85
N VAL A 43 5.47 0.78 -30.94
CA VAL A 43 4.05 1.05 -30.70
C VAL A 43 3.18 0.71 -31.94
N GLY A 44 3.80 0.49 -33.11
CA GLY A 44 3.09 0.21 -34.37
C GLY A 44 2.52 -1.20 -34.56
N GLN A 45 2.69 -2.13 -33.61
CA GLN A 45 2.29 -3.54 -33.82
C GLN A 45 0.98 -4.00 -33.15
N MET A 46 0.26 -3.17 -32.39
CA MET A 46 -0.96 -3.64 -31.70
C MET A 46 -2.31 -3.16 -32.25
N LEU A 47 -2.37 -2.28 -33.26
CA LEU A 47 -3.64 -1.94 -33.92
C LEU A 47 -3.41 -1.71 -35.42
N LYS A 48 -4.20 -2.37 -36.27
CA LYS A 48 -4.09 -2.36 -37.74
C LYS A 48 -3.92 -0.92 -38.29
N PRO A 49 -2.91 -0.65 -39.14
CA PRO A 49 -2.65 0.69 -39.66
C PRO A 49 -3.55 0.93 -40.87
N ASN A 50 -4.51 1.85 -40.76
CA ASN A 50 -5.08 2.47 -41.95
C ASN A 50 -5.56 3.89 -41.65
N LYS A 51 -4.60 4.80 -41.50
CA LYS A 51 -4.62 6.22 -41.91
C LYS A 51 -3.32 6.86 -41.41
N GLN A 52 -2.51 7.37 -42.35
CA GLN A 52 -1.31 8.14 -42.05
C GLN A 52 -1.70 9.37 -41.22
N VAL A 53 -1.27 9.43 -39.96
CA VAL A 53 -1.33 10.64 -39.15
C VAL A 53 -0.10 11.48 -39.51
N PRO A 54 -0.23 12.72 -40.03
CA PRO A 54 0.93 13.54 -40.36
C PRO A 54 1.70 13.91 -39.08
N ARG A 55 3.02 13.71 -39.07
CA ARG A 55 3.92 14.18 -37.99
C ARG A 55 3.84 15.71 -37.91
N ARG A 56 3.22 16.25 -36.83
CA ARG A 56 3.10 17.69 -36.59
C ARG A 56 4.41 18.26 -36.03
N LEU A 57 4.79 19.46 -36.46
CA LEU A 57 5.94 20.19 -35.90
C LEU A 57 5.65 20.60 -34.44
N PRO A 58 6.67 20.63 -33.55
CA PRO A 58 6.47 21.07 -32.18
C PRO A 58 6.09 22.55 -32.11
N CYS A 59 5.11 22.87 -31.27
CA CYS A 59 4.51 24.18 -31.14
C CYS A 59 5.47 25.25 -30.57
N LEU A 60 6.13 24.95 -29.45
CA LEU A 60 7.06 25.86 -28.76
C LEU A 60 8.43 25.91 -29.45
N ARG A 61 8.74 24.92 -30.30
CA ARG A 61 9.92 24.92 -31.17
C ARG A 61 9.57 25.50 -32.55
N GLY A 62 9.05 26.73 -32.57
CA GLY A 62 8.73 27.42 -33.81
C GLY A 62 9.93 27.55 -34.74
N HIS A 63 9.66 27.42 -36.05
CA HIS A 63 10.54 27.69 -37.20
C HIS A 63 11.78 28.56 -36.89
N TRP A 64 12.92 27.93 -36.64
CA TRP A 64 14.19 28.57 -36.97
C TRP A 64 14.17 28.78 -38.48
N ARG A 65 14.05 30.04 -38.92
CA ARG A 65 14.34 30.45 -40.30
C ARG A 65 15.61 29.74 -40.76
N LEU A 66 15.64 29.27 -42.01
CA LEU A 66 16.85 28.80 -42.68
C LEU A 66 18.03 29.75 -42.37
N GLN A 67 18.83 29.40 -41.36
CA GLN A 67 20.20 29.83 -41.26
C GLN A 67 21.03 28.59 -41.53
N VAL A 68 21.37 28.46 -42.81
CA VAL A 68 22.52 27.70 -43.26
C VAL A 68 23.71 28.20 -42.45
N MET A 69 24.16 27.43 -41.46
CA MET A 69 25.52 27.35 -40.91
C MET A 69 25.48 26.89 -39.44
N THR A 70 25.22 25.60 -39.19
CA THR A 70 25.87 24.82 -38.11
C THR A 70 25.45 23.35 -38.19
N PHE A 71 26.05 22.61 -39.12
CA PHE A 71 25.94 21.14 -39.20
C PHE A 71 27.19 20.44 -38.66
N LEU A 72 27.91 21.07 -37.72
CA LEU A 72 29.18 20.54 -37.16
C LEU A 72 29.24 20.50 -35.62
N CYS A 73 28.10 20.56 -34.92
CA CYS A 73 28.06 20.17 -33.51
C CYS A 73 26.72 19.52 -33.18
N GLY A 74 26.64 18.20 -33.37
CA GLY A 74 25.49 17.38 -33.01
C GLY A 74 25.38 17.19 -31.50
N LEU A 75 24.91 18.23 -30.80
CA LEU A 75 24.33 18.16 -29.46
C LEU A 75 22.95 18.82 -29.53
N PHE A 76 22.07 18.28 -30.36
CA PHE A 76 20.64 18.52 -30.19
C PHE A 76 20.21 17.74 -28.95
N PHE A 77 19.93 18.44 -27.84
CA PHE A 77 19.15 17.88 -26.74
C PHE A 77 17.75 17.49 -27.29
N ARG A 78 17.65 16.25 -27.78
CA ARG A 78 16.37 15.57 -28.03
C ARG A 78 15.77 15.37 -26.64
N VAL A 79 14.71 16.11 -26.31
CA VAL A 79 13.94 15.84 -25.07
C VAL A 79 13.27 14.50 -25.32
N GLN A 80 13.83 13.45 -24.75
CA GLN A 80 13.24 12.12 -24.81
C GLN A 80 12.00 12.15 -23.90
N ARG A 81 10.82 12.04 -24.50
CA ARG A 81 9.57 12.07 -23.74
C ARG A 81 9.42 10.77 -22.96
N ALA A 82 8.94 10.86 -21.73
CA ALA A 82 8.70 9.72 -20.85
C ALA A 82 7.34 9.08 -21.15
N LEU A 83 7.26 7.76 -20.98
CA LEU A 83 6.02 7.00 -20.89
C LEU A 83 5.70 6.76 -19.40
N ILE A 84 4.43 6.58 -19.08
CA ILE A 84 4.02 6.18 -17.73
C ILE A 84 4.04 4.65 -17.63
N LYS A 85 4.36 4.15 -16.45
CA LYS A 85 4.37 2.71 -16.18
C LYS A 85 3.04 2.26 -15.63
N THR A 86 2.50 1.22 -16.25
CA THR A 86 1.38 0.48 -15.70
C THR A 86 1.87 -0.42 -14.55
N ARG A 87 0.96 -0.90 -13.71
CA ARG A 87 1.16 -1.83 -12.61
C ARG A 87 1.74 -3.15 -13.11
N ASP A 88 1.37 -3.55 -14.31
CA ASP A 88 1.94 -4.72 -15.00
C ASP A 88 3.34 -4.44 -15.60
N GLY A 89 3.86 -3.21 -15.44
CA GLY A 89 5.19 -2.79 -15.87
C GLY A 89 5.29 -2.37 -17.34
N ALA A 90 4.15 -2.25 -18.05
CA ALA A 90 4.14 -1.80 -19.43
C ALA A 90 4.32 -0.27 -19.51
N ASP A 91 5.04 0.20 -20.53
CA ASP A 91 5.19 1.63 -20.82
C ASP A 91 4.06 2.09 -21.76
N ILE A 92 3.21 3.02 -21.29
CA ILE A 92 2.08 3.56 -22.09
C ILE A 92 2.09 5.10 -22.12
N PRO A 93 1.53 5.74 -23.16
CA PRO A 93 1.35 7.18 -23.18
C PRO A 93 0.19 7.61 -22.28
N ILE A 94 0.19 8.88 -21.88
CA ILE A 94 -0.92 9.49 -21.15
C ILE A 94 -2.10 9.70 -22.10
N GLY A 95 -3.12 8.87 -21.95
CA GLY A 95 -4.37 8.99 -22.69
C GLY A 95 -5.27 10.13 -22.22
N PHE A 96 -5.69 10.99 -23.16
CA PHE A 96 -6.70 12.03 -22.99
C PHE A 96 -8.04 11.54 -23.54
N PHE A 97 -9.07 11.62 -22.71
CA PHE A 97 -10.46 11.51 -23.12
C PHE A 97 -10.95 12.86 -23.64
N GLN A 98 -11.71 12.85 -24.73
CA GLN A 98 -12.32 14.03 -25.30
C GLN A 98 -13.83 13.81 -25.43
N GLY A 99 -14.61 14.73 -24.88
CA GLY A 99 -16.04 14.83 -25.18
C GLY A 99 -16.26 15.31 -26.61
N ALA A 100 -17.36 14.90 -27.24
CA ALA A 100 -17.69 15.25 -28.62
C ALA A 100 -18.23 16.68 -28.76
N TRP A 101 -17.49 17.68 -28.24
CA TRP A 101 -17.79 19.10 -28.33
C TRP A 101 -16.49 19.93 -28.47
N GLU A 102 -16.57 21.07 -29.17
CA GLU A 102 -15.37 21.80 -29.62
C GLU A 102 -14.51 22.37 -28.48
N SER A 103 -15.11 22.77 -27.36
CA SER A 103 -14.37 23.29 -26.21
C SER A 103 -13.50 22.20 -25.54
N ALA A 104 -14.00 20.97 -25.40
CA ALA A 104 -13.23 19.86 -24.85
C ALA A 104 -12.07 19.48 -25.77
N TYR A 105 -12.28 19.52 -27.08
CA TYR A 105 -11.21 19.28 -28.02
C TYR A 105 -10.09 20.32 -27.94
N LEU A 106 -10.44 21.61 -27.89
CA LEU A 106 -9.48 22.71 -27.84
C LEU A 106 -8.69 22.71 -26.54
N THR A 107 -9.38 22.65 -25.40
CA THR A 107 -8.75 22.65 -24.07
C THR A 107 -7.85 21.43 -23.87
N SER A 108 -8.28 20.26 -24.36
CA SER A 108 -7.45 19.05 -24.39
C SER A 108 -6.21 19.20 -25.28
N ASP A 109 -6.33 19.81 -26.46
CA ASP A 109 -5.17 20.04 -27.33
C ASP A 109 -4.15 21.01 -26.67
N ILE A 110 -4.61 22.05 -25.98
CA ILE A 110 -3.75 22.96 -25.20
C ILE A 110 -3.03 22.21 -24.08
N ALA A 111 -3.77 21.49 -23.23
CA ALA A 111 -3.20 20.73 -22.13
C ALA A 111 -2.19 19.69 -22.63
N ARG A 112 -2.52 19.01 -23.74
CA ARG A 112 -1.66 18.01 -24.37
C ARG A 112 -0.34 18.59 -24.88
N ILE A 113 -0.37 19.74 -25.55
CA ILE A 113 0.87 20.43 -26.01
C ILE A 113 1.79 20.71 -24.82
N LEU A 114 1.24 21.21 -23.70
CA LEU A 114 2.01 21.51 -22.50
C LEU A 114 2.56 20.24 -21.82
N VAL A 115 1.77 19.18 -21.73
CA VAL A 115 2.22 17.88 -21.21
C VAL A 115 3.36 17.29 -22.07
N GLU A 116 3.26 17.46 -23.39
CA GLU A 116 4.23 16.91 -24.33
C GLU A 116 5.54 17.71 -24.47
N GLU A 117 5.44 19.04 -24.49
CA GLU A 117 6.57 19.93 -24.81
C GLU A 117 7.20 20.56 -23.57
N VAL A 118 6.44 20.69 -22.47
CA VAL A 118 6.93 21.28 -21.22
C VAL A 118 7.20 20.20 -20.17
N LEU A 119 6.22 19.32 -19.91
CA LEU A 119 6.37 18.26 -18.90
C LEU A 119 7.11 17.02 -19.44
N GLY A 120 7.23 16.90 -20.77
CA GLY A 120 8.03 15.86 -21.41
C GLY A 120 7.40 14.46 -21.37
N TYR A 121 6.08 14.32 -21.42
CA TYR A 121 5.41 13.01 -21.49
C TYR A 121 4.86 12.72 -22.88
N HIS A 122 4.82 11.45 -23.28
CA HIS A 122 4.04 11.04 -24.45
C HIS A 122 2.55 11.05 -24.14
N THR A 123 1.74 11.53 -25.09
CA THR A 123 0.28 11.56 -24.95
C THR A 123 -0.40 10.81 -26.08
N TRP A 124 -1.66 10.46 -25.85
CA TRP A 124 -2.50 9.79 -26.82
C TRP A 124 -3.95 10.27 -26.68
N ILE A 125 -4.68 10.33 -27.79
CA ILE A 125 -6.12 10.65 -27.81
C ILE A 125 -6.87 9.41 -28.27
N HIS A 126 -7.94 9.07 -27.56
CA HIS A 126 -8.79 7.95 -27.96
C HIS A 126 -9.38 8.18 -29.36
N PRO A 127 -9.38 7.19 -30.27
CA PRO A 127 -9.94 7.36 -31.62
C PRO A 127 -11.47 7.50 -31.64
N ALA A 128 -12.15 7.08 -30.58
CA ALA A 128 -13.59 7.29 -30.41
C ALA A 128 -13.82 8.36 -29.34
N ASP A 129 -14.51 9.43 -29.70
CA ASP A 129 -14.90 10.50 -28.78
C ASP A 129 -16.02 10.05 -27.86
N GLY A 130 -16.12 10.69 -26.69
CA GLY A 130 -17.24 10.51 -25.77
C GLY A 130 -18.47 11.21 -26.31
N ARG A 131 -19.45 10.44 -26.80
CA ARG A 131 -20.69 10.98 -27.41
C ARG A 131 -21.60 11.72 -26.43
N SER A 132 -21.36 11.56 -25.12
CA SER A 132 -22.07 12.20 -24.04
C SER A 132 -21.17 12.33 -22.84
N ALA A 133 -21.36 13.37 -22.02
CA ALA A 133 -20.61 13.53 -20.78
C ALA A 133 -20.81 12.37 -19.79
N VAL A 134 -21.96 11.66 -19.84
CA VAL A 134 -22.24 10.52 -18.95
C VAL A 134 -21.29 9.34 -19.13
N VAL A 135 -20.53 9.30 -20.23
CA VAL A 135 -19.54 8.23 -20.48
C VAL A 135 -18.18 8.52 -19.85
N THR A 136 -17.93 9.75 -19.41
CA THR A 136 -16.64 10.18 -18.87
C THR A 136 -16.18 9.32 -17.68
N PRO A 137 -17.03 8.99 -16.69
CA PRO A 137 -16.61 8.13 -15.59
C PRO A 137 -16.16 6.73 -16.04
N TYR A 138 -16.87 6.13 -16.99
CA TYR A 138 -16.52 4.82 -17.55
C TYR A 138 -15.21 4.87 -18.35
N ALA A 139 -15.00 5.92 -19.14
CA ALA A 139 -13.77 6.10 -19.91
C ALA A 139 -12.56 6.22 -18.97
N LEU A 140 -12.65 7.04 -17.92
CA LEU A 140 -11.59 7.22 -16.93
C LEU A 140 -11.41 6.03 -15.99
N ALA A 141 -12.41 5.15 -15.87
CA ALA A 141 -12.30 3.86 -15.19
C ALA A 141 -11.73 2.75 -16.08
N GLY A 142 -11.44 3.05 -17.35
CA GLY A 142 -10.80 2.12 -18.28
C GLY A 142 -11.75 1.21 -19.06
N CYS A 143 -13.06 1.44 -19.04
CA CYS A 143 -13.99 0.60 -19.80
C CYS A 143 -13.68 0.63 -21.30
N LEU A 144 -13.65 -0.54 -21.97
CA LEU A 144 -13.18 -0.64 -23.37
C LEU A 144 -14.18 -0.08 -24.38
N ASP A 145 -15.47 -0.10 -24.06
CA ASP A 145 -16.55 0.39 -24.92
C ASP A 145 -17.45 1.36 -24.14
N PHE A 146 -16.84 2.42 -23.59
CA PHE A 146 -17.51 3.40 -22.73
C PHE A 146 -18.71 4.11 -23.39
N ASN A 147 -18.82 4.10 -24.72
CA ASN A 147 -19.97 4.66 -25.44
C ASN A 147 -21.18 3.72 -25.50
N ASN A 148 -21.04 2.45 -25.11
CA ASN A 148 -22.09 1.45 -25.16
C ASN A 148 -22.90 1.43 -23.87
N ALA A 149 -24.16 1.91 -23.93
CA ALA A 149 -25.01 2.06 -22.76
C ALA A 149 -25.41 0.74 -22.08
N THR A 150 -25.39 -0.40 -22.78
CA THR A 150 -25.83 -1.70 -22.26
C THR A 150 -24.69 -2.55 -21.71
N ASN A 151 -23.49 -2.44 -22.28
CA ASN A 151 -22.31 -3.12 -21.76
C ASN A 151 -21.04 -2.35 -22.12
N GLN A 152 -20.56 -1.57 -21.17
CA GLN A 152 -19.38 -0.73 -21.30
C GLN A 152 -18.06 -1.53 -21.27
N GLN A 153 -18.11 -2.82 -20.91
CA GLN A 153 -16.94 -3.70 -20.72
C GLN A 153 -15.94 -3.14 -19.69
N CYS A 154 -16.46 -2.80 -18.51
CA CYS A 154 -15.70 -2.34 -17.35
C CYS A 154 -15.10 -3.50 -16.55
N GLY A 155 -14.06 -3.23 -15.75
CA GLY A 155 -13.40 -4.24 -14.89
C GLY A 155 -11.93 -4.49 -15.21
N ILE A 156 -11.30 -3.69 -16.07
CA ILE A 156 -9.85 -3.68 -16.20
C ILE A 156 -9.22 -2.89 -15.04
N ASN A 157 -8.12 -3.40 -14.47
CA ASN A 157 -7.46 -2.75 -13.33
C ASN A 157 -6.72 -1.46 -13.72
N GLU A 158 -6.43 -1.26 -15.01
CA GLU A 158 -5.62 -0.15 -15.50
C GLU A 158 -6.25 0.52 -16.71
N THR A 159 -6.27 1.85 -16.67
CA THR A 159 -7.07 2.70 -17.57
C THR A 159 -6.17 3.19 -18.69
N ARG A 160 -6.57 3.09 -19.95
CA ARG A 160 -5.79 3.72 -21.06
C ARG A 160 -6.08 5.20 -21.23
N LEU A 161 -7.22 5.66 -20.70
CA LEU A 161 -7.63 7.05 -20.65
C LEU A 161 -7.49 7.53 -19.20
N HIS A 162 -6.66 8.53 -19.00
CA HIS A 162 -6.22 8.95 -17.69
C HIS A 162 -6.68 10.35 -17.34
N VAL A 163 -6.87 11.22 -18.34
CA VAL A 163 -7.16 12.63 -18.16
C VAL A 163 -8.39 13.02 -18.97
N CYS A 164 -9.30 13.74 -18.34
CA CYS A 164 -10.35 14.51 -18.98
C CYS A 164 -10.22 15.96 -18.50
N VAL A 165 -10.20 16.88 -19.45
CA VAL A 165 -10.35 18.32 -19.20
C VAL A 165 -11.63 18.76 -19.88
N ASP A 166 -12.33 19.73 -19.29
CA ASP A 166 -13.67 20.17 -19.75
C ASP A 166 -14.73 19.04 -19.64
N CYS A 167 -14.82 18.43 -18.45
CA CYS A 167 -15.75 17.34 -18.14
C CYS A 167 -17.02 17.88 -17.49
N TRP A 168 -18.19 17.61 -18.09
CA TRP A 168 -19.48 18.10 -17.61
C TRP A 168 -20.00 17.26 -16.41
N SER A 169 -19.32 17.34 -15.28
CA SER A 169 -19.52 16.41 -14.14
C SER A 169 -20.88 16.46 -13.46
N ALA A 170 -21.55 17.61 -13.48
CA ALA A 170 -22.93 17.71 -13.00
C ALA A 170 -23.90 16.76 -13.75
N THR A 171 -23.61 16.44 -15.01
CA THR A 171 -24.48 15.56 -15.83
C THR A 171 -24.34 14.08 -15.50
N TYR A 172 -23.28 13.67 -14.79
CA TYR A 172 -22.96 12.26 -14.54
C TYR A 172 -22.78 11.92 -13.05
N ALA A 173 -23.23 12.79 -12.16
CA ALA A 173 -23.17 12.56 -10.71
C ALA A 173 -23.86 11.25 -10.29
N SER A 174 -25.00 10.91 -10.90
CA SER A 174 -25.69 9.64 -10.63
C SER A 174 -24.88 8.42 -11.07
N VAL A 175 -24.17 8.52 -12.19
CA VAL A 175 -23.31 7.44 -12.71
C VAL A 175 -22.14 7.19 -11.74
N VAL A 176 -21.56 8.24 -11.18
CA VAL A 176 -20.49 8.12 -10.18
C VAL A 176 -21.00 7.45 -8.91
N GLU A 177 -22.26 7.71 -8.50
CA GLU A 177 -22.87 7.03 -7.36
C GLU A 177 -23.06 5.53 -7.61
N ASP A 178 -23.59 5.15 -8.78
CA ASP A 178 -23.72 3.74 -9.18
C ASP A 178 -22.35 3.02 -9.25
N MET A 179 -21.32 3.75 -9.69
CA MET A 179 -19.95 3.24 -9.73
C MET A 179 -19.33 3.04 -8.33
N LYS A 180 -19.76 3.79 -7.31
CA LYS A 180 -19.28 3.55 -5.93
C LYS A 180 -19.70 2.17 -5.42
N GLU A 181 -20.88 1.72 -5.79
CA GLU A 181 -21.38 0.39 -5.42
C GLU A 181 -20.70 -0.72 -6.22
N THR A 182 -20.44 -0.48 -7.51
CA THR A 182 -19.97 -1.53 -8.44
C THR A 182 -18.44 -1.61 -8.55
N PHE A 183 -17.73 -0.47 -8.54
CA PHE A 183 -16.29 -0.36 -8.77
C PHE A 183 -15.62 0.72 -7.88
N PRO A 184 -15.60 0.56 -6.54
CA PRO A 184 -15.16 1.61 -5.62
C PRO A 184 -13.71 2.06 -5.80
N HIS A 185 -12.84 1.22 -6.37
CA HIS A 185 -11.42 1.53 -6.58
C HIS A 185 -11.11 2.21 -7.93
N LEU A 186 -12.10 2.30 -8.83
CA LEU A 186 -11.94 2.87 -10.17
C LEU A 186 -12.62 4.23 -10.33
N ILE A 187 -13.11 4.81 -9.23
CA ILE A 187 -13.79 6.11 -9.24
C ILE A 187 -12.79 7.20 -9.68
N PRO A 188 -13.07 7.96 -10.75
CA PRO A 188 -12.23 9.07 -11.15
C PRO A 188 -12.12 10.14 -10.07
N VAL A 189 -10.96 10.78 -10.00
CA VAL A 189 -10.69 11.88 -9.07
C VAL A 189 -10.99 13.20 -9.76
N ASP A 190 -11.90 13.98 -9.20
CA ASP A 190 -12.15 15.36 -9.60
C ASP A 190 -11.02 16.27 -9.06
N LEU A 191 -10.37 17.00 -9.95
CA LEU A 191 -9.26 17.92 -9.68
C LEU A 191 -9.70 19.39 -9.63
N GLY A 192 -11.00 19.66 -9.61
CA GLY A 192 -11.59 20.98 -9.49
C GLY A 192 -12.10 21.59 -10.80
N SER A 193 -12.58 22.82 -10.70
CA SER A 193 -13.21 23.56 -11.79
C SER A 193 -12.23 23.91 -12.93
N MET A 194 -12.71 23.93 -14.16
CA MET A 194 -12.02 24.55 -15.31
C MET A 194 -11.89 26.08 -15.22
N GLY A 195 -12.50 26.73 -14.22
CA GLY A 195 -12.48 28.19 -14.05
C GLY A 195 -13.72 28.91 -14.60
N TYR A 196 -14.63 28.18 -15.23
CA TYR A 196 -15.92 28.65 -15.70
C TYR A 196 -17.02 27.61 -15.41
N GLU A 197 -18.27 28.07 -15.43
CA GLU A 197 -19.45 27.21 -15.42
C GLU A 197 -20.04 27.13 -16.83
N GLY A 198 -20.59 25.97 -17.18
CA GLY A 198 -21.36 25.82 -18.40
C GLY A 198 -22.73 26.47 -18.22
N GLU A 199 -23.19 27.21 -19.21
CA GLU A 199 -24.51 27.84 -19.19
C GLU A 199 -25.46 27.08 -20.10
N GLU A 200 -26.66 26.74 -19.63
CA GLU A 200 -27.70 26.07 -20.42
C GLU A 200 -29.02 26.83 -20.28
N SER A 201 -29.63 27.27 -21.38
CA SER A 201 -30.86 28.07 -21.36
C SER A 201 -31.61 28.00 -22.70
N MET A 202 -32.68 28.79 -22.81
CA MET A 202 -33.21 29.22 -24.11
C MET A 202 -32.42 30.40 -24.63
N TYR A 203 -32.04 30.34 -25.90
CA TYR A 203 -31.27 31.35 -26.60
C TYR A 203 -32.03 31.89 -27.81
N LEU A 204 -31.64 33.09 -28.23
CA LEU A 204 -32.03 33.70 -29.49
C LEU A 204 -30.81 34.26 -30.20
N ASN A 205 -30.90 34.42 -31.53
CA ASN A 205 -29.87 35.09 -32.30
C ASN A 205 -29.82 36.59 -31.93
N LYS A 206 -28.61 37.13 -31.77
CA LYS A 206 -28.41 38.55 -31.44
C LYS A 206 -29.03 39.50 -32.44
N ASP A 207 -29.08 39.14 -33.72
CA ASP A 207 -29.69 39.98 -34.76
C ASP A 207 -31.19 40.21 -34.48
N VAL A 208 -31.88 39.18 -33.99
CA VAL A 208 -33.30 39.25 -33.59
C VAL A 208 -33.46 40.16 -32.38
N LEU A 209 -32.59 40.02 -31.38
CA LEU A 209 -32.58 40.89 -30.20
C LEU A 209 -32.33 42.36 -30.59
N GLN A 210 -31.33 42.63 -31.42
CA GLN A 210 -30.97 43.97 -31.83
C GLN A 210 -32.09 44.62 -32.65
N GLN A 211 -32.71 43.86 -33.56
CA GLN A 211 -33.87 44.33 -34.33
C GLN A 211 -35.04 44.73 -33.42
N ALA A 212 -35.30 43.97 -32.36
CA ALA A 212 -36.38 44.27 -31.42
C ALA A 212 -36.07 45.48 -30.52
N LEU A 213 -34.81 45.60 -30.08
CA LEU A 213 -34.33 46.75 -29.32
C LEU A 213 -34.38 48.04 -30.14
N ASP A 214 -33.93 48.01 -31.39
CA ASP A 214 -33.88 49.20 -32.25
C ASP A 214 -35.29 49.66 -32.69
N ALA A 215 -36.21 48.71 -32.89
CA ALA A 215 -37.57 49.01 -33.35
C ALA A 215 -38.49 49.52 -32.23
N GLU A 216 -38.51 48.85 -31.08
CA GLU A 216 -39.50 49.10 -30.01
C GLU A 216 -38.88 49.20 -28.61
N GLY A 217 -37.55 49.11 -28.47
CA GLY A 217 -36.89 49.02 -27.17
C GLY A 217 -37.20 47.72 -26.43
N LEU A 218 -37.60 46.67 -27.16
CA LEU A 218 -38.05 45.41 -26.57
C LEU A 218 -36.85 44.50 -26.21
N THR A 219 -36.69 44.23 -24.93
CA THR A 219 -35.64 43.36 -24.40
C THR A 219 -36.07 41.88 -24.47
N LEU A 220 -35.72 41.20 -25.57
CA LEU A 220 -36.02 39.77 -25.77
C LEU A 220 -35.03 38.82 -25.07
N ASP A 221 -33.98 39.35 -24.46
CA ASP A 221 -33.02 38.65 -23.61
C ASP A 221 -33.48 38.53 -22.15
N PHE A 222 -34.67 39.06 -21.82
CA PHE A 222 -35.27 38.97 -20.50
C PHE A 222 -36.69 38.43 -20.58
N TYR A 223 -37.03 37.47 -19.72
CA TYR A 223 -38.29 36.73 -19.80
C TYR A 223 -39.55 37.62 -19.85
N ARG A 224 -39.52 38.81 -19.23
CA ARG A 224 -40.66 39.74 -19.22
C ARG A 224 -40.93 40.41 -20.56
N GLY A 225 -39.96 40.42 -21.48
CA GLY A 225 -40.13 40.94 -22.83
C GLY A 225 -41.13 40.14 -23.68
N TYR A 226 -41.48 38.92 -23.27
CA TYR A 226 -42.41 38.06 -24.01
C TYR A 226 -43.87 38.23 -23.60
N ASN A 227 -44.18 39.13 -22.67
CA ASN A 227 -45.53 39.32 -22.18
C ASN A 227 -46.43 39.99 -23.24
N LEU A 228 -47.38 39.21 -23.76
CA LEU A 228 -48.32 39.62 -24.82
C LEU A 228 -49.26 40.78 -24.45
N THR A 229 -49.39 41.10 -23.17
CA THR A 229 -50.25 42.22 -22.75
C THR A 229 -49.70 43.59 -23.15
N HIS A 230 -48.38 43.69 -23.37
CA HIS A 230 -47.71 44.97 -23.65
C HIS A 230 -46.90 44.96 -24.96
N HIS A 231 -46.52 43.79 -25.47
CA HIS A 231 -45.64 43.64 -26.62
C HIS A 231 -46.06 42.49 -27.55
N ASN A 232 -45.70 42.55 -28.84
CA ASN A 232 -45.90 41.46 -29.78
C ASN A 232 -44.55 40.86 -30.24
N PRO A 233 -43.93 39.98 -29.44
CA PRO A 233 -42.60 39.44 -29.76
C PRO A 233 -42.59 38.63 -31.05
N LYS A 234 -43.73 38.05 -31.46
CA LYS A 234 -43.87 37.19 -32.63
C LYS A 234 -43.37 37.84 -33.94
N GLN A 235 -43.47 39.17 -34.08
CA GLN A 235 -43.07 39.86 -35.32
C GLN A 235 -41.59 39.67 -35.70
N TYR A 236 -40.73 39.38 -34.70
CA TYR A 236 -39.30 39.19 -34.91
C TYR A 236 -38.93 37.71 -35.19
N PHE A 237 -39.87 36.77 -35.05
CA PHE A 237 -39.65 35.33 -35.22
C PHE A 237 -40.46 34.76 -36.39
N ASP A 238 -39.99 33.65 -36.96
CA ASP A 238 -40.66 32.99 -38.08
C ASP A 238 -41.86 32.14 -37.62
N SER A 239 -42.71 31.68 -38.55
CA SER A 239 -43.85 30.77 -38.26
C SER A 239 -43.39 29.35 -38.04
N ILE A 240 -44.12 28.59 -37.21
CA ILE A 240 -43.92 27.14 -37.05
C ILE A 240 -44.08 26.39 -38.39
N ASP A 241 -44.88 26.95 -39.32
CA ASP A 241 -45.10 26.37 -40.65
C ASP A 241 -43.87 26.47 -41.57
N THR A 242 -42.88 27.31 -41.22
CA THR A 242 -41.61 27.39 -41.95
C THR A 242 -40.71 26.18 -41.71
N ILE A 243 -40.98 25.41 -40.64
CA ILE A 243 -40.19 24.26 -40.24
C ILE A 243 -40.92 22.99 -40.69
N SER A 244 -40.23 22.15 -41.46
CA SER A 244 -40.78 20.89 -41.96
C SER A 244 -41.06 19.93 -40.79
N LEU A 245 -42.29 19.41 -40.74
CA LEU A 245 -42.64 18.35 -39.78
C LEU A 245 -41.78 17.10 -39.97
N ALA A 246 -41.22 16.84 -41.15
CA ALA A 246 -40.35 15.68 -41.37
C ALA A 246 -39.03 15.76 -40.59
N ASP A 247 -38.61 16.97 -40.18
CA ASP A 247 -37.34 17.20 -39.49
C ASP A 247 -37.46 17.10 -37.96
N LEU A 248 -38.67 16.81 -37.46
CA LEU A 248 -39.00 16.77 -36.04
C LEU A 248 -39.38 15.35 -35.59
N PHE A 249 -39.01 14.97 -34.36
CA PHE A 249 -39.49 13.74 -33.73
C PHE A 249 -40.99 13.80 -33.43
N LEU A 250 -41.62 12.62 -33.32
CA LEU A 250 -42.96 12.54 -32.73
C LEU A 250 -42.84 12.78 -31.22
N CYS A 251 -43.84 13.44 -30.63
CA CYS A 251 -43.82 13.68 -29.18
C CYS A 251 -43.72 12.37 -28.36
N GLU A 252 -44.32 11.30 -28.88
CA GLU A 252 -44.28 9.93 -28.32
C GLU A 252 -42.87 9.36 -28.19
N GLU A 253 -41.93 9.81 -29.01
CA GLU A 253 -40.54 9.33 -29.05
C GLU A 253 -39.61 10.20 -28.19
N THR A 254 -40.16 11.19 -27.47
CA THR A 254 -39.39 12.20 -26.75
C THR A 254 -39.79 12.30 -25.29
N ASP A 255 -39.09 13.18 -24.59
CA ASP A 255 -39.31 13.53 -23.20
C ASP A 255 -40.69 14.15 -22.89
N PHE A 256 -41.47 14.48 -23.91
CA PHE A 256 -42.88 14.83 -23.80
C PHE A 256 -43.75 13.67 -23.28
N TYR A 257 -43.28 12.42 -23.36
CA TYR A 257 -44.00 11.23 -22.87
C TYR A 257 -43.42 10.67 -21.56
N LYS A 258 -42.60 11.46 -20.82
CA LYS A 258 -42.17 11.12 -19.46
C LYS A 258 -43.27 11.43 -18.43
N PRO A 259 -43.93 10.42 -17.83
CA PRO A 259 -45.14 10.64 -17.03
C PRO A 259 -44.94 11.53 -15.81
N GLU A 260 -43.87 11.29 -15.07
CA GLU A 260 -43.53 12.03 -13.85
C GLU A 260 -43.30 13.52 -14.15
N ALA A 261 -42.58 13.80 -15.24
CA ALA A 261 -42.26 15.16 -15.63
C ALA A 261 -43.50 15.92 -16.13
N MET A 262 -44.41 15.25 -16.87
CA MET A 262 -45.66 15.85 -17.33
C MET A 262 -46.68 16.05 -16.21
N ALA A 263 -46.70 15.15 -15.22
CA ALA A 263 -47.51 15.31 -14.01
C ALA A 263 -47.02 16.50 -13.17
N ALA A 264 -45.70 16.65 -13.00
CA ALA A 264 -45.10 17.80 -12.33
C ALA A 264 -45.42 19.11 -13.06
N TYR A 265 -45.31 19.13 -14.39
CA TYR A 265 -45.70 20.26 -15.22
C TYR A 265 -47.14 20.69 -14.98
N ALA A 266 -48.10 19.76 -15.10
CA ALA A 266 -49.52 20.06 -14.93
C ALA A 266 -49.84 20.57 -13.52
N THR A 267 -49.18 20.00 -12.51
CA THR A 267 -49.38 20.35 -11.09
C THR A 267 -48.87 21.76 -10.78
N TRP A 268 -47.63 22.06 -11.18
CA TRP A 268 -46.96 23.31 -10.79
C TRP A 268 -47.34 24.50 -11.66
N THR A 269 -47.68 24.28 -12.94
CA THR A 269 -48.10 25.34 -13.86
C THR A 269 -49.60 25.56 -13.91
N GLY A 270 -50.40 24.54 -13.52
CA GLY A 270 -51.86 24.55 -13.64
C GLY A 270 -52.38 24.37 -15.07
N ASP A 271 -51.52 24.16 -16.07
CA ASP A 271 -51.92 24.01 -17.47
C ASP A 271 -52.32 22.56 -17.82
N ALA A 272 -53.51 22.17 -17.37
CA ALA A 272 -54.08 20.86 -17.68
C ALA A 272 -54.35 20.65 -19.18
N ALA A 273 -54.51 21.72 -19.97
CA ALA A 273 -54.79 21.63 -21.39
C ALA A 273 -53.52 21.42 -22.25
N GLY A 274 -52.33 21.63 -21.67
CA GLY A 274 -51.04 21.31 -22.29
C GLY A 274 -50.62 19.85 -22.15
N VAL A 275 -51.37 19.05 -21.38
CA VAL A 275 -51.13 17.62 -21.16
C VAL A 275 -52.38 16.81 -21.48
N GLN A 276 -52.19 15.50 -21.60
CA GLN A 276 -53.24 14.50 -21.74
C GLN A 276 -52.98 13.34 -20.81
N VAL A 277 -54.05 12.69 -20.33
CA VAL A 277 -53.95 11.46 -19.55
C VAL A 277 -54.13 10.29 -20.52
N LEU A 278 -53.12 9.45 -20.60
CA LEU A 278 -53.12 8.23 -21.42
C LEU A 278 -54.03 7.16 -20.78
N ALA A 279 -54.40 6.14 -21.56
CA ALA A 279 -55.32 5.08 -21.11
C ALA A 279 -54.82 4.30 -19.86
N ASN A 280 -53.51 4.32 -19.61
CA ASN A 280 -52.87 3.71 -18.44
C ASN A 280 -52.82 4.64 -17.20
N GLY A 281 -53.43 5.83 -17.26
CA GLY A 281 -53.43 6.82 -16.19
C GLY A 281 -52.19 7.73 -16.15
N ASN A 282 -51.22 7.54 -17.05
CA ASN A 282 -50.01 8.35 -17.10
C ASN A 282 -50.24 9.68 -17.83
N TYR A 283 -49.55 10.73 -17.40
CA TYR A 283 -49.54 12.01 -18.10
C TYR A 283 -48.60 11.99 -19.30
N ALA A 284 -48.99 12.65 -20.38
CA ALA A 284 -48.16 12.93 -21.56
C ALA A 284 -48.45 14.34 -22.07
N ALA A 285 -47.52 14.97 -22.79
CA ALA A 285 -47.77 16.26 -23.40
C ALA A 285 -48.82 16.14 -24.52
N LYS A 286 -49.70 17.14 -24.63
CA LYS A 286 -50.67 17.21 -25.72
C LYS A 286 -50.06 17.97 -26.89
N CYS A 287 -49.70 17.25 -27.96
CA CYS A 287 -49.02 17.83 -29.10
C CYS A 287 -49.93 18.13 -30.30
N HIS A 288 -49.75 19.32 -30.89
CA HIS A 288 -50.30 19.71 -32.17
C HIS A 288 -49.51 19.05 -33.32
N ALA A 289 -50.24 18.54 -34.31
CA ALA A 289 -49.70 17.74 -35.43
C ALA A 289 -48.79 16.57 -34.98
N GLY A 290 -48.93 16.10 -33.74
CA GLY A 290 -48.11 15.04 -33.14
C GLY A 290 -46.65 15.42 -32.83
N LYS A 291 -46.23 16.67 -33.08
CA LYS A 291 -44.81 17.08 -33.00
C LYS A 291 -44.55 18.36 -32.22
N TRP A 292 -45.52 19.27 -32.16
CA TRP A 292 -45.38 20.56 -31.49
C TRP A 292 -46.15 20.57 -30.17
N TRP A 293 -45.47 20.87 -29.07
CA TRP A 293 -46.17 21.26 -27.85
C TRP A 293 -46.48 22.76 -27.87
N ILE A 294 -47.74 23.14 -27.62
CA ILE A 294 -48.20 24.52 -27.75
C ILE A 294 -48.51 25.14 -26.38
N SER A 295 -47.82 26.24 -26.08
CA SER A 295 -48.03 27.03 -24.86
C SER A 295 -49.45 27.63 -24.79
N PRO A 296 -49.97 27.95 -23.58
CA PRO A 296 -51.31 28.51 -23.43
C PRO A 296 -51.56 29.80 -24.22
N GLN A 297 -50.52 30.61 -24.44
CA GLN A 297 -50.62 31.95 -25.00
C GLN A 297 -50.93 31.96 -26.51
N CYS A 298 -50.56 30.91 -27.24
CA CYS A 298 -50.80 30.79 -28.68
C CYS A 298 -51.58 29.52 -29.05
N ARG A 299 -52.20 28.86 -28.08
CA ARG A 299 -52.94 27.60 -28.29
C ARG A 299 -54.21 27.76 -29.11
N SER A 300 -54.87 28.92 -29.02
CA SER A 300 -56.07 29.23 -29.81
C SER A 300 -55.75 29.55 -31.28
N ASP A 301 -54.55 30.08 -31.55
CA ASP A 301 -54.09 30.44 -32.89
C ASP A 301 -52.59 30.17 -33.00
N THR A 302 -52.24 29.05 -33.64
CA THR A 302 -50.86 28.59 -33.79
C THR A 302 -50.01 29.51 -34.66
N SER A 303 -50.61 30.39 -35.48
CA SER A 303 -49.86 31.36 -36.29
C SER A 303 -49.14 32.41 -35.43
N THR A 304 -49.61 32.63 -34.20
CA THR A 304 -49.00 33.54 -33.22
C THR A 304 -47.85 32.91 -32.44
N CYS A 305 -47.60 31.61 -32.59
CA CYS A 305 -46.55 30.91 -31.86
C CYS A 305 -45.15 31.20 -32.44
N ILE A 306 -44.19 31.39 -31.55
CA ILE A 306 -42.75 31.44 -31.80
C ILE A 306 -42.24 29.99 -31.77
N PRO A 307 -41.55 29.52 -32.83
CA PRO A 307 -40.91 28.21 -32.81
C PRO A 307 -39.78 28.18 -31.77
N VAL A 308 -39.81 27.17 -30.90
CA VAL A 308 -38.79 26.88 -29.90
C VAL A 308 -38.23 25.49 -30.16
N ILE A 309 -36.95 25.41 -30.50
CA ILE A 309 -36.34 24.18 -31.01
C ILE A 309 -35.31 23.63 -30.04
N THR A 310 -35.40 22.34 -29.75
CA THR A 310 -34.33 21.60 -29.06
C THR A 310 -33.99 20.33 -29.84
N ALA A 311 -32.96 19.62 -29.40
CA ALA A 311 -32.59 18.32 -29.93
C ALA A 311 -32.43 17.32 -28.78
N GLY A 312 -32.42 16.02 -29.10
CA GLY A 312 -32.24 14.96 -28.11
C GLY A 312 -33.39 14.80 -27.11
N SER A 313 -33.32 13.71 -26.33
CA SER A 313 -34.24 13.43 -25.21
C SER A 313 -33.61 14.01 -23.94
N GLY A 314 -34.23 15.04 -23.35
CA GLY A 314 -33.85 15.58 -22.04
C GLY A 314 -33.11 16.93 -22.00
N TRP A 315 -32.90 17.61 -23.13
CA TRP A 315 -32.24 18.93 -23.21
C TRP A 315 -33.14 20.07 -22.68
N LYS A 316 -33.39 20.05 -21.38
CA LYS A 316 -34.25 20.99 -20.62
C LYS A 316 -35.64 21.20 -21.24
N LEU A 317 -36.13 20.20 -21.98
CA LEU A 317 -37.41 20.25 -22.68
C LEU A 317 -38.55 20.69 -21.75
N GLN A 318 -38.61 20.09 -20.56
CA GLN A 318 -39.63 20.39 -19.58
C GLN A 318 -39.45 21.79 -18.98
N ALA A 319 -38.21 22.21 -18.69
CA ALA A 319 -37.95 23.56 -18.20
C ALA A 319 -38.45 24.62 -19.20
N MET A 320 -38.24 24.43 -20.51
CA MET A 320 -38.78 25.32 -21.53
C MET A 320 -40.31 25.37 -21.55
N MET A 321 -41.00 24.25 -21.30
CA MET A 321 -42.46 24.25 -21.13
C MET A 321 -42.87 25.05 -19.89
N PHE A 322 -42.20 24.84 -18.77
CA PHE A 322 -42.43 25.56 -17.52
C PHE A 322 -42.24 27.07 -17.69
N TRP A 323 -41.11 27.48 -18.28
CA TRP A 323 -40.80 28.88 -18.57
C TRP A 323 -41.85 29.49 -19.50
N SER A 324 -42.21 28.77 -20.57
CA SER A 324 -43.17 29.27 -21.54
C SER A 324 -44.54 29.51 -20.93
N THR A 325 -45.03 28.60 -20.10
CA THR A 325 -46.34 28.72 -19.45
C THR A 325 -46.34 29.73 -18.33
N THR A 326 -45.31 29.72 -17.48
CA THR A 326 -45.24 30.58 -16.29
C THR A 326 -45.06 32.05 -16.65
N TYR A 327 -44.25 32.31 -17.67
CA TYR A 327 -43.88 33.67 -18.06
C TYR A 327 -44.62 34.18 -19.29
N GLY A 328 -45.55 33.40 -19.82
CA GLY A 328 -46.44 33.82 -20.89
C GLY A 328 -45.74 33.95 -22.24
N PHE A 329 -44.82 33.05 -22.57
CA PHE A 329 -44.25 33.01 -23.92
C PHE A 329 -45.28 32.40 -24.87
N PRO A 330 -45.51 32.99 -26.06
CA PRO A 330 -46.25 32.36 -27.14
C PRO A 330 -45.39 31.30 -27.82
N ALA A 331 -44.96 30.26 -27.11
CA ALA A 331 -44.05 29.25 -27.62
C ALA A 331 -44.78 28.04 -28.25
N ALA A 332 -44.20 27.52 -29.34
CA ALA A 332 -44.44 26.19 -29.85
C ALA A 332 -43.12 25.41 -29.80
N ILE A 333 -43.04 24.39 -28.95
CA ILE A 333 -41.80 23.66 -28.66
C ILE A 333 -41.78 22.35 -29.45
N ALA A 334 -40.68 22.07 -30.15
CA ALA A 334 -40.45 20.80 -30.83
C ALA A 334 -39.01 20.30 -30.67
N VAL A 335 -38.84 18.99 -30.92
CA VAL A 335 -37.54 18.30 -30.86
C VAL A 335 -37.14 17.90 -32.27
N ALA A 336 -35.99 18.38 -32.74
CA ALA A 336 -35.41 17.99 -34.02
C ALA A 336 -34.98 16.51 -34.01
N ASN A 337 -35.18 15.82 -35.14
CA ASN A 337 -34.95 14.38 -35.25
C ASN A 337 -33.50 13.96 -35.48
N SER A 338 -32.61 14.91 -35.74
CA SER A 338 -31.18 14.69 -35.90
C SER A 338 -30.40 15.97 -35.57
N TRP A 339 -29.12 15.82 -35.23
CA TRP A 339 -28.22 16.96 -34.99
C TRP A 339 -28.11 17.87 -36.21
N GLY A 340 -27.99 17.30 -37.42
CA GLY A 340 -27.91 18.08 -38.65
C GLY A 340 -29.16 18.92 -38.89
N ASN A 341 -30.34 18.35 -38.68
CA ASN A 341 -31.60 19.07 -38.81
C ASN A 341 -31.76 20.15 -37.76
N TYR A 342 -31.39 19.86 -36.51
CA TYR A 342 -31.37 20.85 -35.43
C TYR A 342 -30.51 22.07 -35.80
N VAL A 343 -29.25 21.86 -36.19
CA VAL A 343 -28.33 22.93 -36.58
C VAL A 343 -28.87 23.70 -37.79
N SER A 344 -29.44 23.01 -38.78
CA SER A 344 -30.05 23.63 -39.96
C SER A 344 -31.23 24.52 -39.60
N ILE A 345 -32.17 24.04 -38.78
CA ILE A 345 -33.35 24.79 -38.37
C ILE A 345 -32.94 26.06 -37.62
N VAL A 346 -32.10 25.93 -36.59
CA VAL A 346 -31.63 27.06 -35.78
C VAL A 346 -30.88 28.09 -36.62
N SER A 347 -30.08 27.65 -37.59
CA SER A 347 -29.27 28.56 -38.42
C SER A 347 -30.04 29.24 -39.54
N THR A 348 -31.21 28.72 -39.94
CA THR A 348 -31.97 29.23 -41.09
C THR A 348 -33.28 29.91 -40.71
N THR A 349 -33.73 29.74 -39.47
CA THR A 349 -35.00 30.31 -38.98
C THR A 349 -34.75 31.24 -37.81
N ARG A 350 -35.54 32.31 -37.72
CA ARG A 350 -35.62 33.16 -36.53
C ARG A 350 -36.49 32.44 -35.49
N SER A 351 -35.86 31.59 -34.70
CA SER A 351 -36.48 30.79 -33.66
C SER A 351 -35.82 31.03 -32.30
N LEU A 352 -36.51 30.63 -31.23
CA LEU A 352 -35.84 30.37 -29.96
C LEU A 352 -35.32 28.94 -29.97
N TYR A 353 -34.25 28.69 -29.24
CA TYR A 353 -33.70 27.34 -29.20
C TYR A 353 -33.00 27.06 -27.87
N TYR A 354 -32.98 25.80 -27.47
CA TYR A 354 -32.13 25.35 -26.39
C TYR A 354 -30.67 25.43 -26.81
N TRP A 355 -29.78 25.95 -25.97
CA TRP A 355 -28.34 25.87 -26.25
C TRP A 355 -27.50 25.83 -24.98
N TRP A 356 -26.23 25.46 -25.15
CA TRP A 356 -25.23 25.48 -24.09
C TRP A 356 -23.98 26.24 -24.50
N VAL A 357 -23.30 26.81 -23.50
CA VAL A 357 -22.04 27.54 -23.66
C VAL A 357 -21.02 26.95 -22.67
N PRO A 358 -19.75 26.71 -23.07
CA PRO A 358 -19.12 27.04 -24.35
C PRO A 358 -19.36 26.03 -25.48
N ASP A 359 -19.63 26.53 -26.70
CA ASP A 359 -19.68 25.73 -27.93
C ASP A 359 -19.46 26.61 -29.18
N ALA A 360 -18.91 26.03 -30.25
CA ALA A 360 -18.58 26.76 -31.48
C ALA A 360 -19.70 26.76 -32.55
N THR A 361 -20.71 25.89 -32.44
CA THR A 361 -21.68 25.61 -33.53
C THR A 361 -22.46 26.84 -33.94
N PHE A 362 -22.99 27.61 -32.97
CA PHE A 362 -23.75 28.83 -33.23
C PHE A 362 -22.98 30.12 -32.89
N ILE A 363 -21.68 30.03 -32.63
CA ILE A 363 -20.91 31.16 -32.09
C ILE A 363 -20.91 32.39 -33.02
N THR A 364 -20.99 32.16 -34.33
CA THR A 364 -21.07 33.22 -35.34
C THR A 364 -22.41 33.99 -35.31
N GLN A 365 -23.47 33.38 -34.77
CA GLN A 365 -24.78 33.99 -34.55
C GLN A 365 -24.86 34.78 -33.22
N GLN A 366 -23.77 34.78 -32.45
CA GLN A 366 -23.67 35.45 -31.14
C GLN A 366 -24.87 35.16 -30.24
N PRO A 367 -25.14 33.88 -29.91
CA PRO A 367 -26.36 33.48 -29.22
C PRO A 367 -26.53 34.26 -27.91
N GLN A 368 -27.71 34.82 -27.68
CA GLN A 368 -28.05 35.56 -26.46
C GLN A 368 -28.96 34.70 -25.59
N SER A 369 -28.58 34.50 -24.32
CA SER A 369 -29.36 33.72 -23.36
C SER A 369 -30.54 34.54 -22.84
N ILE A 370 -31.70 33.91 -22.68
CA ILE A 370 -32.83 34.52 -22.00
C ILE A 370 -32.65 34.40 -20.50
N THR A 371 -32.68 35.53 -19.82
CA THR A 371 -32.55 35.60 -18.36
C THR A 371 -33.89 35.29 -17.68
N PHE A 372 -33.91 34.26 -16.84
CA PHE A 372 -35.02 33.87 -15.97
C PHE A 372 -34.77 34.25 -14.51
N PRO A 373 -35.78 34.22 -13.62
CA PRO A 373 -35.57 34.43 -12.18
C PRO A 373 -34.52 33.48 -11.62
N PRO A 374 -33.73 33.90 -10.61
CA PRO A 374 -32.59 33.12 -10.11
C PRO A 374 -32.95 31.68 -9.73
N TYR A 375 -32.06 30.74 -10.04
CA TYR A 375 -32.20 29.31 -9.74
C TYR A 375 -32.55 29.07 -8.25
N SER A 376 -33.52 28.19 -8.01
CA SER A 376 -33.92 27.74 -6.66
C SER A 376 -33.79 26.23 -6.55
N ALA A 377 -32.74 25.75 -5.87
CA ALA A 377 -32.48 24.32 -5.68
C ALA A 377 -33.65 23.58 -5.01
N THR A 378 -34.33 24.24 -4.05
CA THR A 378 -35.49 23.67 -3.34
C THR A 378 -36.68 23.47 -4.29
N GLU A 379 -36.92 24.40 -5.21
CA GLU A 379 -38.00 24.25 -6.18
C GLU A 379 -37.69 23.15 -7.19
N TRP A 380 -36.48 23.13 -7.74
CA TRP A 380 -36.05 22.13 -8.71
C TRP A 380 -36.07 20.71 -8.13
N ALA A 381 -35.70 20.53 -6.85
CA ALA A 381 -35.77 19.25 -6.16
C ALA A 381 -37.21 18.70 -6.02
N LEU A 382 -38.22 19.57 -6.03
CA LEU A 382 -39.64 19.21 -6.01
C LEU A 382 -40.25 19.08 -7.42
N GLY A 383 -39.43 19.12 -8.47
CA GLY A 383 -39.87 19.09 -9.87
C GLY A 383 -40.49 20.40 -10.36
N ASN A 384 -40.34 21.51 -9.63
CA ASN A 384 -40.77 22.83 -10.05
C ASN A 384 -39.63 23.57 -10.77
N MET A 385 -39.69 23.59 -12.11
CA MET A 385 -38.63 24.15 -12.97
C MET A 385 -38.94 25.58 -13.46
N ARG A 386 -39.63 26.40 -12.66
CA ARG A 386 -40.00 27.77 -13.05
C ARG A 386 -38.83 28.74 -13.04
N THR A 387 -37.88 28.57 -12.13
CA THR A 387 -36.67 29.42 -12.06
C THR A 387 -35.66 29.04 -13.15
N ALA A 388 -34.63 29.88 -13.34
CA ALA A 388 -33.49 29.58 -14.22
C ALA A 388 -32.87 28.23 -13.87
N ALA A 389 -32.26 27.56 -14.85
CA ALA A 389 -31.44 26.40 -14.58
C ALA A 389 -30.14 26.83 -13.87
N THR A 390 -29.59 25.96 -13.03
CA THR A 390 -28.23 26.17 -12.49
C THR A 390 -27.20 26.10 -13.62
N GLY A 391 -26.09 26.83 -13.48
CA GLY A 391 -24.89 26.58 -14.25
C GLY A 391 -24.42 25.14 -14.03
N THR A 392 -23.82 24.55 -15.07
CA THR A 392 -23.25 23.21 -15.04
C THR A 392 -21.80 23.29 -14.62
N TYR A 393 -21.46 22.61 -13.53
CA TYR A 393 -20.09 22.50 -13.07
C TYR A 393 -19.22 21.73 -14.09
N ILE A 394 -18.26 22.44 -14.67
CA ILE A 394 -17.28 21.89 -15.61
C ILE A 394 -15.98 21.61 -14.86
N SER A 395 -15.61 20.33 -14.79
CA SER A 395 -14.49 19.87 -13.99
C SER A 395 -13.33 19.34 -14.85
N LYS A 396 -12.24 19.06 -14.13
CA LYS A 396 -11.06 18.38 -14.61
C LYS A 396 -11.00 17.07 -13.84
N ALA A 397 -10.88 15.94 -14.52
CA ALA A 397 -10.91 14.64 -13.84
C ALA A 397 -9.79 13.73 -14.34
N VAL A 398 -9.28 12.90 -13.43
CA VAL A 398 -8.26 11.90 -13.75
C VAL A 398 -8.65 10.52 -13.25
N SER A 399 -8.05 9.47 -13.79
CA SER A 399 -8.27 8.11 -13.29
C SER A 399 -7.73 7.95 -11.85
N SER A 400 -8.32 7.03 -11.09
CA SER A 400 -8.10 6.90 -9.63
C SER A 400 -6.63 6.79 -9.21
N ASN A 401 -5.82 6.10 -9.99
CA ASN A 401 -4.40 5.85 -9.69
C ASN A 401 -3.44 6.79 -10.43
N PHE A 402 -3.94 7.74 -11.22
CA PHE A 402 -3.10 8.55 -12.10
C PHE A 402 -2.10 9.41 -11.35
N ALA A 403 -2.48 9.95 -10.18
CA ALA A 403 -1.57 10.75 -9.35
C ALA A 403 -0.33 9.97 -8.89
N ASN A 404 -0.42 8.65 -8.76
CA ASN A 404 0.72 7.80 -8.40
C ASN A 404 1.64 7.53 -9.61
N GLN A 405 1.07 7.46 -10.81
CA GLN A 405 1.80 7.17 -12.05
C GLN A 405 2.46 8.42 -12.65
N ALA A 406 1.78 9.57 -12.59
CA ALA A 406 2.23 10.84 -13.16
C ALA A 406 1.84 12.03 -12.27
N PRO A 407 2.44 12.18 -11.07
CA PRO A 407 2.08 13.24 -10.12
C PRO A 407 2.24 14.64 -10.71
N LYS A 408 3.32 14.88 -11.48
CA LYS A 408 3.55 16.18 -12.14
C LYS A 408 2.43 16.56 -13.09
N VAL A 409 1.92 15.60 -13.87
CA VAL A 409 0.84 15.83 -14.82
C VAL A 409 -0.49 16.00 -14.08
N SER A 410 -0.77 15.18 -13.07
CA SER A 410 -1.98 15.34 -12.24
C SER A 410 -2.05 16.74 -11.61
N SER A 411 -0.96 17.20 -10.98
CA SER A 411 -0.89 18.56 -10.41
C SER A 411 -1.00 19.66 -11.47
N PHE A 412 -0.38 19.49 -12.63
CA PHE A 412 -0.54 20.43 -13.75
C PHE A 412 -2.00 20.55 -14.18
N ILE A 413 -2.69 19.42 -14.40
CA ILE A 413 -4.09 19.39 -14.79
C ILE A 413 -4.96 20.07 -13.72
N ALA A 414 -4.68 19.87 -12.42
CA ALA A 414 -5.39 20.57 -11.36
C ALA A 414 -5.25 22.11 -11.46
N GLY A 415 -4.10 22.60 -11.94
CA GLY A 415 -3.84 24.03 -12.16
C GLY A 415 -4.50 24.63 -13.42
N VAL A 416 -4.77 23.81 -14.45
CA VAL A 416 -5.36 24.27 -15.72
C VAL A 416 -6.66 25.03 -15.47
N ASN A 417 -6.75 26.26 -15.98
CA ASN A 417 -7.95 27.08 -15.86
C ASN A 417 -8.15 27.96 -17.10
N PHE A 418 -9.39 28.33 -17.40
CA PHE A 418 -9.73 29.22 -18.50
C PHE A 418 -10.80 30.20 -18.08
N GLU A 419 -10.78 31.39 -18.68
CA GLU A 419 -11.91 32.31 -18.58
C GLU A 419 -12.90 31.99 -19.70
N LEU A 420 -14.21 32.02 -19.42
CA LEU A 420 -15.22 31.67 -20.42
C LEU A 420 -15.14 32.56 -21.67
N ALA A 421 -14.94 33.87 -21.47
CA ALA A 421 -14.85 34.84 -22.56
C ALA A 421 -13.67 34.57 -23.50
N GLU A 422 -12.51 34.21 -22.94
CA GLU A 422 -11.33 33.83 -23.71
C GLU A 422 -11.56 32.54 -24.49
N LEU A 423 -12.13 31.52 -23.83
CA LEU A 423 -12.41 30.24 -24.49
C LEU A 423 -13.36 30.45 -25.68
N MET A 424 -14.38 31.30 -25.53
CA MET A 424 -15.30 31.64 -26.60
C MET A 424 -14.59 32.36 -27.77
N ASP A 425 -13.66 33.28 -27.52
CA ASP A 425 -12.89 33.95 -28.59
C ASP A 425 -12.03 32.96 -29.40
N LEU A 426 -11.42 31.99 -28.72
CA LEU A 426 -10.67 30.93 -29.39
C LEU A 426 -11.57 30.03 -30.24
N LEU A 427 -12.74 29.65 -29.72
CA LEU A 427 -13.74 28.88 -30.46
C LEU A 427 -14.26 29.64 -31.68
N LEU A 428 -14.42 30.96 -31.57
CA LEU A 428 -14.82 31.81 -32.68
C LEU A 428 -13.76 31.80 -33.80
N THR A 429 -12.48 31.80 -33.43
CA THR A 429 -11.37 31.69 -34.38
C THR A 429 -11.34 30.33 -35.09
N ILE A 430 -11.73 29.25 -34.40
CA ILE A 430 -11.91 27.93 -34.99
C ILE A 430 -13.10 27.92 -35.95
N ALA A 431 -14.24 28.48 -35.54
CA ALA A 431 -15.43 28.60 -36.37
C ALA A 431 -15.18 29.44 -37.64
N ALA A 432 -14.26 30.41 -37.57
CA ALA A 432 -13.80 31.18 -38.73
C ALA A 432 -12.91 30.40 -39.72
N GLY A 433 -12.60 29.13 -39.43
CA GLY A 433 -11.89 28.22 -40.34
C GLY A 433 -10.41 27.98 -40.02
N THR A 434 -9.90 28.48 -38.89
CA THR A 434 -8.53 28.16 -38.46
C THR A 434 -8.45 26.76 -37.87
N LEU A 435 -7.39 26.02 -38.17
CA LEU A 435 -7.18 24.70 -37.58
C LEU A 435 -7.04 24.79 -36.06
N ARG A 436 -7.80 23.95 -35.35
CA ARG A 436 -7.83 23.88 -33.87
C ARG A 436 -6.45 23.81 -33.22
N TYR A 437 -5.55 22.98 -33.78
CA TYR A 437 -4.18 22.83 -33.26
C TYR A 437 -3.36 24.13 -33.39
N ASP A 438 -3.56 24.90 -34.47
CA ASP A 438 -2.85 26.16 -34.68
C ASP A 438 -3.38 27.25 -33.73
N VAL A 439 -4.68 27.22 -33.41
CA VAL A 439 -5.29 28.06 -32.37
C VAL A 439 -4.70 27.71 -31.00
N ALA A 440 -4.72 26.43 -30.62
CA ALA A 440 -4.14 25.94 -29.36
C ALA A 440 -2.66 26.32 -29.25
N CYS A 441 -1.89 26.12 -30.31
CA CYS A 441 -0.47 26.41 -30.31
C CYS A 441 -0.16 27.90 -30.18
N ARG A 442 -0.88 28.76 -30.90
CA ARG A 442 -0.74 30.23 -30.73
C ARG A 442 -1.07 30.63 -29.30
N TRP A 443 -2.18 30.14 -28.76
CA TRP A 443 -2.56 30.43 -27.38
C TRP A 443 -1.47 30.03 -26.38
N VAL A 444 -0.89 28.83 -26.50
CA VAL A 444 0.21 28.35 -25.66
C VAL A 444 1.44 29.27 -25.77
N ARG A 445 1.77 29.77 -26.96
CA ARG A 445 2.92 30.67 -27.14
C ARG A 445 2.69 32.05 -26.53
N ASP A 446 1.48 32.57 -26.69
CA ASP A 446 1.14 33.94 -26.33
C ASP A 446 0.84 34.07 -24.82
N ASN A 447 0.41 32.99 -24.16
CA ASN A 447 0.00 32.99 -22.74
C ASN A 447 1.02 32.31 -21.81
N LYS A 448 2.31 32.44 -22.11
CA LYS A 448 3.39 31.77 -21.36
C LYS A 448 3.33 31.96 -19.85
N GLN A 449 3.16 33.21 -19.40
CA GLN A 449 3.10 33.53 -17.98
C GLN A 449 1.95 32.81 -17.28
N ARG A 450 0.78 32.72 -17.93
CA ARG A 450 -0.42 32.12 -17.36
C ARG A 450 -0.28 30.63 -17.13
N TRP A 451 0.11 29.86 -18.14
CA TRP A 451 0.23 28.41 -17.94
C TRP A 451 1.47 28.01 -17.15
N GLN A 452 2.46 28.91 -16.99
CA GLN A 452 3.57 28.68 -16.06
C GLN A 452 3.10 28.64 -14.60
N GLU A 453 2.03 29.36 -14.25
CA GLU A 453 1.41 29.28 -12.92
C GLU A 453 0.69 27.94 -12.69
N TRP A 454 0.32 27.23 -13.76
CA TRP A 454 -0.30 25.89 -13.67
C TRP A 454 0.74 24.79 -13.45
N LEU A 455 2.03 25.06 -13.70
CA LEU A 455 3.06 24.06 -13.53
C LEU A 455 3.20 23.68 -12.05
N PRO A 456 3.37 22.39 -11.74
CA PRO A 456 3.63 21.99 -10.37
C PRO A 456 4.91 22.65 -9.88
N ILE A 457 4.86 23.22 -8.69
CA ILE A 457 6.07 23.63 -7.99
C ILE A 457 6.84 22.36 -7.66
N GLU A 458 8.01 22.17 -8.26
CA GLU A 458 8.79 20.93 -8.13
C GLU A 458 9.19 20.59 -6.69
N THR A 459 9.11 21.58 -5.81
CA THR A 459 9.39 21.47 -4.38
C THR A 459 8.12 21.34 -3.52
N ASN A 460 6.93 21.11 -4.08
CA ASN A 460 5.72 20.74 -3.32
C ASN A 460 5.67 19.22 -3.17
N CYS A 461 6.41 18.69 -2.19
CA CYS A 461 6.55 17.25 -2.05
C CYS A 461 5.26 16.59 -1.52
N ILE A 462 4.94 15.43 -2.09
CA ILE A 462 3.82 14.59 -1.66
C ILE A 462 4.22 13.71 -0.47
N THR A 463 3.24 13.07 0.16
CA THR A 463 3.44 12.15 1.27
C THR A 463 4.43 11.03 0.93
N GLY A 464 5.41 10.82 1.81
CA GLY A 464 6.50 9.85 1.61
C GLY A 464 7.71 10.42 0.88
N PHE A 465 7.62 11.64 0.35
CA PHE A 465 8.74 12.36 -0.24
C PHE A 465 9.12 13.56 0.65
N GLY A 466 10.31 14.10 0.41
CA GLY A 466 10.73 15.34 1.02
C GLY A 466 11.72 16.12 0.15
N LEU A 467 11.88 17.39 0.49
CA LEU A 467 12.74 18.32 -0.25
C LEU A 467 14.17 17.80 -0.37
N ALA A 468 14.73 17.88 -1.57
CA ALA A 468 16.12 17.53 -1.85
C ALA A 468 16.81 18.56 -2.75
N ASP A 469 18.13 18.70 -2.56
CA ASP A 469 19.00 19.49 -3.43
C ASP A 469 19.29 18.78 -4.75
N ALA A 470 20.03 19.43 -5.65
CA ALA A 470 20.36 18.89 -6.97
C ALA A 470 21.26 17.64 -6.92
N ALA A 471 21.88 17.36 -5.77
CA ALA A 471 22.69 16.17 -5.53
C ALA A 471 21.87 15.03 -4.89
N GLY A 472 20.57 15.25 -4.61
CA GLY A 472 19.68 14.28 -3.99
C GLY A 472 19.78 14.23 -2.45
N ASN A 473 20.43 15.20 -1.81
CA ASN A 473 20.47 15.28 -0.35
C ASN A 473 19.24 15.98 0.19
N PHE A 474 18.64 15.43 1.24
CA PHE A 474 17.48 16.05 1.88
C PHE A 474 17.83 17.40 2.53
N VAL A 475 17.05 18.42 2.22
CA VAL A 475 17.16 19.77 2.79
C VAL A 475 15.95 20.08 3.66
N MET A 476 16.11 21.03 4.59
CA MET A 476 15.06 21.39 5.57
C MET A 476 14.31 22.68 5.20
N ASP A 477 14.63 23.25 4.04
CA ASP A 477 14.01 24.47 3.53
C ASP A 477 13.86 24.40 2.00
N ARG A 478 12.86 25.10 1.49
CA ARG A 478 12.56 25.14 0.04
C ARG A 478 13.55 25.94 -0.77
N ALA A 479 14.22 26.92 -0.17
CA ALA A 479 15.15 27.79 -0.89
C ALA A 479 16.36 27.01 -1.44
N ASN A 480 16.75 25.94 -0.74
CA ASN A 480 17.84 25.04 -1.13
C ASN A 480 17.36 23.78 -1.88
N ALA A 481 16.05 23.65 -2.12
CA ALA A 481 15.48 22.47 -2.76
C ALA A 481 15.31 22.66 -4.27
N THR A 482 15.62 21.62 -5.03
CA THR A 482 15.40 21.56 -6.49
C THR A 482 14.46 20.43 -6.90
N SER A 483 14.24 19.43 -6.03
CA SER A 483 13.36 18.30 -6.31
C SER A 483 12.77 17.70 -5.02
N CYS A 484 11.93 16.68 -5.19
CA CYS A 484 11.37 15.87 -4.11
C CYS A 484 11.87 14.44 -4.26
N GLU A 485 12.53 13.93 -3.22
CA GLU A 485 13.05 12.56 -3.19
C GLU A 485 12.34 11.71 -2.15
N VAL A 486 12.28 10.39 -2.36
CA VAL A 486 11.60 9.47 -1.45
C VAL A 486 12.33 9.41 -0.10
N CYS A 487 11.63 9.61 1.01
CA CYS A 487 12.26 9.51 2.33
C CYS A 487 12.82 8.11 2.54
N ALA A 488 14.15 8.04 2.70
CA ALA A 488 14.87 6.79 2.93
C ALA A 488 14.54 6.17 4.30
N PRO A 489 14.80 4.86 4.51
CA PRO A 489 14.64 4.23 5.82
C PRO A 489 15.36 4.99 6.93
N GLY A 490 14.72 5.04 8.11
CA GLY A 490 15.12 5.86 9.24
C GLY A 490 14.65 7.31 9.19
N LYS A 491 13.98 7.73 8.11
CA LYS A 491 13.32 9.04 8.00
C LYS A 491 11.83 8.88 7.74
N PHE A 492 11.06 9.91 8.10
CA PHE A 492 9.64 10.00 7.78
C PHE A 492 9.31 11.36 7.14
N SER A 493 8.27 11.37 6.32
CA SER A 493 7.78 12.53 5.60
C SER A 493 6.87 13.36 6.48
N GLN A 494 7.36 14.51 6.95
CA GLN A 494 6.63 15.46 7.78
C GLN A 494 6.13 16.64 6.96
N GLU A 495 4.92 17.12 7.24
CA GLU A 495 4.37 18.32 6.61
C GLU A 495 5.09 19.59 7.07
N TYR A 496 5.37 20.47 6.11
CA TYR A 496 6.00 21.77 6.33
C TYR A 496 5.31 22.84 5.49
N LEU A 497 4.89 23.93 6.13
CA LEU A 497 4.20 25.04 5.47
C LEU A 497 5.15 26.24 5.37
N ASP A 498 5.32 26.78 4.16
CA ASP A 498 6.05 28.02 3.92
C ASP A 498 5.21 29.02 3.12
N ILE A 499 5.84 30.14 2.72
CA ILE A 499 5.19 31.23 1.97
C ILE A 499 4.66 30.79 0.59
N THR A 500 5.19 29.69 0.04
CA THR A 500 4.83 29.14 -1.28
C THR A 500 3.81 28.00 -1.14
N GLY A 501 3.47 27.59 0.08
CA GLY A 501 2.43 26.62 0.39
C GLY A 501 2.96 25.39 1.14
N ALA A 502 2.13 24.35 1.20
CA ALA A 502 2.48 23.11 1.89
C ALA A 502 3.48 22.29 1.06
N THR A 503 4.50 21.76 1.73
CA THR A 503 5.46 20.77 1.21
C THR A 503 5.77 19.77 2.32
N ARG A 504 6.74 18.87 2.08
CA ARG A 504 7.15 17.86 3.05
C ARG A 504 8.66 17.75 3.18
N LEU A 505 9.11 17.44 4.39
CA LEU A 505 10.52 17.27 4.75
C LEU A 505 10.76 15.82 5.17
N CYS A 506 11.91 15.26 4.82
CA CYS A 506 12.32 13.96 5.34
C CYS A 506 13.09 14.13 6.65
N VAL A 507 12.37 13.98 7.76
CA VAL A 507 12.88 14.17 9.11
C VAL A 507 13.40 12.83 9.66
N PRO A 508 14.60 12.78 10.27
CA PRO A 508 15.09 11.57 10.89
C PRO A 508 14.18 11.13 12.05
N CYS A 509 14.02 9.82 12.21
CA CYS A 509 13.36 9.25 13.39
C CYS A 509 14.16 9.61 14.64
N ALA A 510 13.49 10.18 15.64
CA ALA A 510 14.11 10.55 16.92
C ALA A 510 14.54 9.29 17.71
N PRO A 511 15.44 9.42 18.71
CA PRO A 511 15.85 8.30 19.54
C PRO A 511 14.64 7.65 20.21
N GLY A 512 14.69 6.32 20.35
CA GLY A 512 13.56 5.50 20.75
C GLY A 512 12.59 5.13 19.61
N THR A 513 12.74 5.68 18.41
CA THR A 513 11.87 5.35 17.26
C THR A 513 12.67 4.92 16.04
N SER A 514 12.12 4.05 15.21
CA SER A 514 12.74 3.58 13.97
C SER A 514 11.74 3.44 12.83
N GLN A 515 12.25 3.33 11.60
CA GLN A 515 11.41 3.08 10.43
C GLN A 515 12.17 2.34 9.33
N GLU A 516 11.79 1.10 9.07
CA GLU A 516 12.50 0.23 8.12
C GLU A 516 12.12 0.51 6.66
N LYS A 517 10.93 1.05 6.43
CA LYS A 517 10.38 1.26 5.07
C LYS A 517 10.67 2.67 4.57
N SER A 518 10.96 2.78 3.27
CA SER A 518 10.98 4.07 2.57
C SER A 518 9.56 4.65 2.47
N ALA A 519 9.45 5.95 2.19
CA ALA A 519 8.20 6.68 2.01
C ALA A 519 7.26 6.66 3.24
N ALA A 520 7.81 6.46 4.43
CA ALA A 520 7.03 6.42 5.65
C ALA A 520 6.49 7.80 6.06
N THR A 521 5.35 7.81 6.73
CA THR A 521 4.68 9.03 7.24
C THR A 521 4.86 9.24 8.74
N SER A 522 5.35 8.22 9.44
CA SER A 522 5.67 8.26 10.86
C SER A 522 6.78 7.26 11.19
N CYS A 523 7.44 7.47 12.32
CA CYS A 523 8.35 6.50 12.91
C CYS A 523 7.63 5.65 13.95
N THR A 524 8.02 4.38 14.05
CA THR A 524 7.45 3.42 15.00
C THR A 524 8.31 3.39 16.27
N PRO A 525 7.71 3.43 17.47
CA PRO A 525 8.46 3.23 18.70
C PRO A 525 9.16 1.87 18.73
N CYS A 526 10.41 1.83 19.21
CA CYS A 526 11.12 0.59 19.47
C CYS A 526 10.34 -0.25 20.48
N GLN A 527 10.07 -1.50 20.12
CA GLN A 527 9.30 -2.43 20.92
C GLN A 527 10.10 -2.87 22.17
N PRO A 528 9.43 -3.36 23.24
CA PRO A 528 10.13 -3.88 24.42
C PRO A 528 11.20 -4.91 24.04
N GLY A 529 12.35 -4.84 24.69
CA GLY A 529 13.55 -5.60 24.32
C GLY A 529 14.42 -4.95 23.25
N SER A 530 14.05 -3.78 22.73
CA SER A 530 14.84 -3.02 21.76
C SER A 530 14.90 -1.53 22.09
N TYR A 531 15.87 -0.82 21.50
CA TYR A 531 16.12 0.60 21.72
C TYR A 531 16.81 1.24 20.52
N THR A 532 16.84 2.56 20.46
CA THR A 532 17.79 3.30 19.63
C THR A 532 18.18 4.60 20.29
N ASP A 533 19.47 4.86 20.36
CA ASP A 533 20.08 6.03 21.01
C ASP A 533 20.43 7.14 20.01
N THR A 534 20.28 6.86 18.71
CA THR A 534 20.69 7.74 17.61
C THR A 534 19.51 8.08 16.70
N ASP A 535 19.56 9.29 16.14
CA ASP A 535 18.62 9.76 15.14
C ASP A 535 18.74 8.96 13.83
N GLY A 536 17.62 8.87 13.11
CA GLY A 536 17.63 8.42 11.72
C GLY A 536 17.77 6.91 11.56
N ARG A 537 17.37 6.11 12.57
CA ARG A 537 17.61 4.67 12.55
C ARG A 537 16.51 3.89 11.84
N ALA A 538 16.91 3.03 10.91
CA ALA A 538 15.98 2.19 10.17
C ALA A 538 15.40 1.07 11.06
N THR A 539 16.27 0.43 11.84
CA THR A 539 15.94 -0.69 12.74
C THR A 539 16.34 -0.34 14.17
N CYS A 540 15.57 -0.81 15.15
CA CYS A 540 15.94 -0.72 16.56
C CYS A 540 17.05 -1.73 16.90
N ASN A 541 17.98 -1.34 17.76
CA ASN A 541 18.97 -2.23 18.34
C ASN A 541 18.32 -3.12 19.39
N VAL A 542 18.62 -4.42 19.39
CA VAL A 542 18.14 -5.33 20.44
C VAL A 542 18.98 -5.19 21.71
N CYS A 543 18.34 -5.37 22.88
CA CYS A 543 19.06 -5.48 24.14
C CYS A 543 19.99 -6.69 24.10
N GLN A 544 21.27 -6.43 24.32
CA GLN A 544 22.29 -7.48 24.40
C GLN A 544 22.06 -8.35 25.63
N GLN A 545 22.65 -9.55 25.62
CA GLN A 545 22.57 -10.46 26.75
C GLN A 545 23.03 -9.78 28.04
N GLY A 546 22.24 -9.93 29.11
CA GLY A 546 22.48 -9.27 30.39
C GLY A 546 21.80 -7.91 30.55
N SER A 547 21.01 -7.48 29.57
CA SER A 547 20.18 -6.26 29.65
C SER A 547 18.77 -6.51 29.12
N TYR A 548 17.80 -5.72 29.60
CA TYR A 548 16.39 -5.81 29.22
C TYR A 548 15.78 -4.42 29.05
N GLN A 549 14.65 -4.33 28.34
CA GLN A 549 13.87 -3.10 28.23
C GLN A 549 12.36 -3.41 28.22
N THR A 550 11.63 -2.87 29.20
CA THR A 550 10.20 -3.17 29.40
C THR A 550 9.28 -2.22 28.65
N SER A 551 9.71 -0.99 28.40
CA SER A 551 8.86 0.05 27.82
C SER A 551 9.17 0.26 26.34
N GLU A 552 8.16 0.69 25.58
CA GLU A 552 8.34 1.13 24.20
C GLU A 552 9.06 2.48 24.14
N GLY A 553 9.68 2.77 22.99
CA GLY A 553 10.20 4.10 22.71
C GLY A 553 11.50 4.47 23.44
N GLN A 554 12.27 3.49 23.89
CA GLN A 554 13.39 3.73 24.80
C GLN A 554 14.71 3.92 24.06
N THR A 555 15.60 4.72 24.66
CA THR A 555 16.91 5.07 24.11
C THR A 555 18.05 4.21 24.62
N GLY A 556 17.77 3.24 25.48
CA GLY A 556 18.75 2.32 26.05
C GLY A 556 18.10 1.10 26.69
N CYS A 557 18.92 0.11 27.06
CA CYS A 557 18.49 -1.04 27.84
C CYS A 557 18.95 -0.91 29.29
N THR A 558 18.14 -1.45 30.20
CA THR A 558 18.47 -1.57 31.62
C THR A 558 19.29 -2.83 31.85
N SER A 559 20.47 -2.72 32.44
CA SER A 559 21.29 -3.88 32.77
C SER A 559 20.68 -4.70 33.91
N CYS A 560 20.83 -6.02 33.86
CA CYS A 560 20.58 -6.88 35.02
C CYS A 560 21.64 -6.61 36.11
N ASP A 561 21.30 -6.91 37.36
CA ASP A 561 22.23 -6.83 38.49
C ASP A 561 23.49 -7.69 38.25
N GLU A 562 24.60 -7.39 38.92
CA GLU A 562 25.91 -8.02 38.65
C GLU A 562 25.92 -9.56 38.73
N VAL A 563 24.99 -10.17 39.47
CA VAL A 563 24.86 -11.63 39.63
C VAL A 563 23.82 -12.26 38.69
N ARG A 564 23.10 -11.45 37.91
CA ARG A 564 22.05 -11.88 36.98
C ARG A 564 22.43 -11.58 35.51
N THR A 565 21.83 -12.31 34.59
CA THR A 565 21.95 -12.12 33.14
C THR A 565 20.68 -12.59 32.44
N THR A 566 20.43 -12.15 31.22
CA THR A 566 19.31 -12.64 30.41
C THR A 566 19.72 -13.90 29.64
N ARG A 567 18.76 -14.77 29.35
CA ARG A 567 19.01 -15.97 28.52
C ARG A 567 19.06 -15.66 27.03
N LEU A 568 18.19 -14.76 26.59
CA LEU A 568 18.00 -14.40 25.19
C LEU A 568 18.44 -12.96 24.96
N LEU A 569 18.76 -12.67 23.70
CA LEU A 569 18.80 -11.31 23.18
C LEU A 569 17.38 -10.73 23.18
N ALA A 570 17.27 -9.41 23.22
CA ALA A 570 16.01 -8.67 23.22
C ALA A 570 15.08 -8.99 24.41
N ALA A 571 15.63 -9.17 25.61
CA ALA A 571 14.83 -9.40 26.80
C ALA A 571 13.89 -8.21 27.07
N SER A 572 12.60 -8.49 27.18
CA SER A 572 11.55 -7.46 27.30
C SER A 572 11.03 -7.31 28.73
N ARG A 573 11.52 -8.14 29.66
CA ARG A 573 11.00 -8.23 31.02
C ARG A 573 12.12 -8.25 32.03
N ARG A 574 11.85 -7.71 33.22
CA ARG A 574 12.81 -7.77 34.34
C ARG A 574 12.99 -9.20 34.83
N GLU A 575 11.93 -9.99 34.74
CA GLU A 575 11.91 -11.40 35.14
C GLU A 575 12.79 -12.29 34.26
N ASP A 576 13.20 -11.79 33.07
CA ASP A 576 14.14 -12.49 32.19
C ASP A 576 15.59 -12.45 32.74
N CYS A 577 15.88 -11.58 33.72
CA CYS A 577 17.16 -11.56 34.43
C CYS A 577 17.26 -12.74 35.41
N VAL A 578 17.95 -13.79 34.99
CA VAL A 578 18.17 -15.02 35.76
C VAL A 578 19.61 -15.11 36.29
N CYS A 579 19.91 -16.00 37.23
CA CYS A 579 21.27 -16.14 37.76
C CYS A 579 22.29 -16.49 36.67
N LYS A 580 23.49 -15.87 36.74
CA LYS A 580 24.62 -16.17 35.84
C LYS A 580 25.07 -17.63 35.97
N GLN A 581 25.86 -18.10 35.01
CA GLN A 581 26.45 -19.44 35.06
C GLN A 581 27.27 -19.62 36.35
N GLY A 582 27.15 -20.79 36.97
CA GLY A 582 27.80 -21.07 38.26
C GLY A 582 27.04 -20.54 39.49
N LEU A 583 25.89 -19.88 39.29
CA LEU A 583 25.00 -19.44 40.36
C LEU A 583 23.64 -20.14 40.26
N ILE A 584 22.99 -20.37 41.39
CA ILE A 584 21.65 -20.97 41.51
C ILE A 584 20.73 -20.08 42.34
N GLU A 585 19.49 -19.92 41.90
CA GLU A 585 18.48 -19.16 42.65
C GLU A 585 17.97 -19.99 43.84
N ALA A 586 18.29 -19.52 45.05
CA ALA A 586 17.84 -20.08 46.33
C ALA A 586 16.49 -19.47 46.77
N SER A 587 16.02 -19.81 47.98
CA SER A 587 14.82 -19.22 48.56
C SER A 587 14.92 -17.69 48.64
N LEU A 588 13.85 -16.99 48.23
CA LEU A 588 13.72 -15.51 48.14
C LEU A 588 14.43 -14.83 46.95
N GLY A 589 14.77 -15.57 45.88
CA GLY A 589 15.28 -14.97 44.64
C GLY A 589 16.73 -14.50 44.71
N VAL A 590 17.49 -15.00 45.69
CA VAL A 590 18.92 -14.70 45.85
C VAL A 590 19.75 -15.70 45.04
N CYS A 591 20.66 -15.20 44.20
CA CYS A 591 21.60 -16.04 43.47
C CYS A 591 22.79 -16.40 44.38
N VAL A 592 22.96 -17.68 44.68
CA VAL A 592 24.09 -18.21 45.48
C VAL A 592 25.05 -18.99 44.59
N SER A 593 26.33 -19.04 44.97
CA SER A 593 27.33 -19.82 44.25
C SER A 593 27.04 -21.31 44.33
N CYS A 594 27.13 -22.00 43.19
CA CYS A 594 27.07 -23.45 43.18
C CYS A 594 28.34 -24.02 43.82
N GLY A 595 28.16 -24.84 44.85
CA GLY A 595 29.27 -25.49 45.56
C GLY A 595 30.02 -26.49 44.69
N GLU A 596 31.18 -26.93 45.17
CA GLU A 596 31.96 -27.96 44.48
C GLU A 596 31.13 -29.23 44.27
N GLY A 597 31.04 -29.71 43.03
CA GLY A 597 30.25 -30.88 42.67
C GLY A 597 28.85 -30.60 42.11
N LEU A 598 28.47 -29.34 41.88
CA LEU A 598 27.20 -28.97 41.23
C LEU A 598 27.45 -28.13 39.97
N TYR A 599 26.92 -28.57 38.83
CA TYR A 599 26.96 -27.81 37.58
C TYR A 599 25.69 -26.99 37.42
N CYS A 600 25.83 -25.67 37.29
CA CYS A 600 24.71 -24.73 37.18
C CYS A 600 24.78 -23.92 35.88
N PRO A 601 23.98 -24.28 34.85
CA PRO A 601 23.80 -23.44 33.67
C PRO A 601 23.03 -22.14 33.99
N VAL A 602 23.02 -21.18 33.04
CA VAL A 602 22.35 -19.88 33.21
C VAL A 602 20.86 -20.05 33.55
N GLY A 603 20.43 -19.42 34.64
CA GLY A 603 19.09 -19.49 35.22
C GLY A 603 18.74 -20.81 35.89
N SER A 604 19.73 -21.45 36.52
CA SER A 604 19.53 -22.56 37.44
C SER A 604 18.72 -22.11 38.65
N THR A 605 17.77 -22.95 39.08
CA THR A 605 16.93 -22.73 40.26
C THR A 605 16.87 -24.02 41.07
N VAL A 606 16.72 -23.94 42.40
CA VAL A 606 16.63 -25.13 43.27
C VAL A 606 15.45 -26.05 42.89
N GLU A 607 14.34 -25.50 42.39
CA GLU A 607 13.18 -26.30 41.99
C GLU A 607 13.46 -27.15 40.74
N ARG A 608 14.18 -26.59 39.76
CA ARG A 608 14.65 -27.33 38.56
C ARG A 608 15.66 -28.44 38.91
N LEU A 609 16.48 -28.22 39.93
CA LEU A 609 17.41 -29.24 40.45
C LEU A 609 16.64 -30.45 41.02
N ARG A 610 15.48 -30.22 41.66
CA ARG A 610 14.64 -31.29 42.23
C ARG A 610 13.83 -32.05 41.17
N ASN A 611 13.25 -31.34 40.20
CA ASN A 611 12.25 -31.91 39.29
C ASN A 611 12.82 -32.45 37.97
N GLY A 612 14.09 -32.18 37.66
CA GLY A 612 14.84 -32.85 36.59
C GLY A 612 14.26 -32.76 35.17
N SER A 613 13.42 -31.77 34.83
CA SER A 613 12.55 -31.87 33.66
C SER A 613 12.52 -30.67 32.67
N SER A 614 13.51 -29.76 32.65
CA SER A 614 13.52 -28.64 31.67
C SER A 614 14.89 -28.32 31.07
N GLU A 615 14.96 -27.53 29.98
CA GLU A 615 16.22 -27.00 29.42
C GLU A 615 16.91 -26.05 30.43
N ALA A 616 18.24 -26.17 30.56
CA ALA A 616 19.08 -25.62 31.63
C ALA A 616 18.90 -26.32 33.01
N ARG A 617 19.18 -27.63 33.04
CA ARG A 617 19.18 -28.44 34.27
C ARG A 617 20.45 -28.18 35.08
N PRO A 618 20.35 -27.69 36.32
CA PRO A 618 21.43 -27.87 37.28
C PRO A 618 21.52 -29.35 37.64
N GLU A 619 22.73 -29.90 37.68
CA GLU A 619 22.98 -31.32 37.88
C GLU A 619 24.13 -31.54 38.86
N VAL A 620 23.99 -32.56 39.71
CA VAL A 620 25.08 -33.00 40.59
C VAL A 620 26.11 -33.75 39.74
N LEU A 621 27.36 -33.35 39.84
CA LEU A 621 28.45 -33.97 39.10
C LEU A 621 28.71 -35.40 39.62
N PRO A 622 29.25 -36.31 38.78
CA PRO A 622 29.70 -37.63 39.24
C PRO A 622 30.67 -37.52 40.41
N MET A 623 30.69 -38.50 41.31
CA MET A 623 31.45 -38.52 42.59
C MET A 623 30.92 -37.58 43.67
N TYR A 624 29.79 -36.91 43.44
CA TYR A 624 29.11 -36.07 44.44
C TYR A 624 27.67 -36.55 44.66
N PHE A 625 27.17 -36.33 45.87
CA PHE A 625 25.81 -36.68 46.29
C PHE A 625 25.15 -35.49 46.97
N SER A 626 23.87 -35.29 46.72
CA SER A 626 23.03 -34.32 47.42
C SER A 626 21.70 -34.93 47.77
N SER A 627 21.07 -34.48 48.87
CA SER A 627 19.75 -34.98 49.30
C SER A 627 18.60 -34.22 48.63
N MET A 628 17.40 -34.83 48.55
CA MET A 628 16.19 -34.14 48.05
C MET A 628 15.67 -33.06 49.01
N GLU A 629 15.88 -33.26 50.32
CA GLU A 629 15.46 -32.33 51.38
C GLU A 629 16.31 -31.06 51.36
N VAL A 630 17.63 -31.21 51.30
CA VAL A 630 18.61 -30.12 51.27
C VAL A 630 19.50 -30.26 50.02
N PRO A 631 19.03 -29.81 48.84
CA PRO A 631 19.68 -30.06 47.55
C PRO A 631 20.93 -29.19 47.27
N LEU A 632 21.24 -28.22 48.15
CA LEU A 632 22.44 -27.39 48.06
C LEU A 632 23.59 -27.91 48.91
N GLU A 633 23.35 -28.92 49.78
CA GLU A 633 24.40 -29.58 50.54
C GLU A 633 24.99 -30.72 49.72
N ILE A 634 26.20 -30.49 49.21
CA ILE A 634 26.90 -31.43 48.34
C ILE A 634 27.93 -32.19 49.18
N TYR A 635 27.86 -33.51 49.13
CA TYR A 635 28.77 -34.43 49.79
C TYR A 635 29.64 -35.11 48.74
N ARG A 636 30.95 -35.18 48.97
CA ARG A 636 31.86 -35.94 48.11
C ARG A 636 31.80 -37.42 48.49
N CYS A 637 31.56 -38.28 47.51
CA CYS A 637 31.52 -39.72 47.71
C CYS A 637 32.88 -40.34 47.42
N GLN A 638 33.19 -41.45 48.10
CA GLN A 638 34.40 -42.22 47.85
C GLN A 638 34.25 -43.15 46.62
N SER A 639 33.05 -43.69 46.37
CA SER A 639 32.67 -44.46 45.18
C SER A 639 31.14 -44.56 45.05
N HIS A 640 30.61 -44.91 43.86
CA HIS A 640 29.18 -45.24 43.61
C HIS A 640 28.16 -44.06 43.63
N CYS A 641 28.63 -42.83 43.37
CA CYS A 641 27.75 -41.67 43.13
C CYS A 641 27.73 -41.32 41.64
N PRO A 642 26.64 -41.65 40.91
CA PRO A 642 26.55 -41.45 39.46
C PRO A 642 26.35 -39.97 39.07
N GLY A 643 26.01 -39.11 40.03
CA GLY A 643 25.56 -37.74 39.78
C GLY A 643 24.10 -37.67 39.31
N GLY A 644 23.71 -36.54 38.73
CA GLY A 644 22.36 -36.30 38.20
C GLY A 644 21.45 -35.58 39.19
N THR A 645 20.23 -36.10 39.38
CA THR A 645 19.24 -35.54 40.32
C THR A 645 19.64 -35.81 41.77
N PRO A 646 19.26 -34.94 42.73
CA PRO A 646 19.49 -35.21 44.15
C PRO A 646 18.84 -36.53 44.59
N GLY A 647 19.50 -37.26 45.49
CA GLY A 647 19.03 -38.55 46.03
C GLY A 647 19.39 -39.77 45.17
N SER A 648 20.13 -39.61 44.07
CA SER A 648 20.52 -40.73 43.20
C SER A 648 21.82 -41.41 43.67
N CYS A 649 21.73 -42.71 43.98
CA CYS A 649 22.86 -43.58 44.32
C CYS A 649 22.92 -44.79 43.36
N ASP A 650 24.12 -45.25 43.03
CA ASP A 650 24.32 -46.44 42.20
C ASP A 650 24.31 -47.74 43.02
N GLY A 651 23.97 -48.87 42.40
CA GLY A 651 24.07 -50.19 43.04
C GLY A 651 23.06 -50.48 44.17
N GLY A 652 21.94 -49.74 44.24
CA GLY A 652 20.89 -49.94 45.26
C GLY A 652 21.27 -49.44 46.66
N ARG A 653 22.34 -48.64 46.75
CA ARG A 653 22.85 -48.06 47.99
C ARG A 653 22.00 -46.86 48.44
N VAL A 654 22.03 -46.58 49.73
CA VAL A 654 21.31 -45.47 50.38
C VAL A 654 22.25 -44.73 51.35
N GLY A 655 21.72 -43.72 52.04
CA GLY A 655 22.48 -42.97 53.03
C GLY A 655 23.31 -41.82 52.44
N ARG A 656 23.86 -40.98 53.32
CA ARG A 656 24.73 -39.86 52.92
C ARG A 656 26.03 -40.45 52.38
N THR A 657 26.46 -40.04 51.18
CA THR A 657 27.62 -40.58 50.43
C THR A 657 27.42 -41.94 49.73
N CYS A 658 26.19 -42.47 49.69
CA CYS A 658 25.86 -43.73 49.00
C CYS A 658 26.74 -44.92 49.43
N SER A 659 27.18 -44.96 50.69
CA SER A 659 28.03 -46.03 51.22
C SER A 659 27.24 -47.16 51.87
N GLU A 660 25.99 -46.91 52.27
CA GLU A 660 25.18 -47.83 53.06
C GLU A 660 24.32 -48.73 52.17
N CYS A 661 24.12 -49.97 52.60
CA CYS A 661 23.11 -50.84 52.00
C CYS A 661 21.79 -50.69 52.78
N PRO A 662 20.63 -50.82 52.11
CA PRO A 662 19.33 -50.82 52.78
C PRO A 662 19.23 -51.94 53.83
N ASP A 663 18.30 -51.79 54.78
CA ASP A 663 18.05 -52.81 55.80
C ASP A 663 17.81 -54.20 55.16
N ASN A 664 18.40 -55.25 55.74
CA ASN A 664 18.44 -56.65 55.25
C ASN A 664 19.36 -56.93 54.05
N PHE A 665 20.22 -55.98 53.68
CA PHE A 665 21.26 -56.19 52.67
C PHE A 665 22.65 -56.02 53.27
N TYR A 666 23.62 -56.79 52.76
CA TYR A 666 25.05 -56.65 53.09
C TYR A 666 25.83 -56.24 51.84
N SER A 667 26.99 -55.61 52.04
CA SER A 667 27.80 -55.14 50.93
C SER A 667 28.65 -56.26 50.32
N THR A 668 28.53 -56.48 49.01
CA THR A 668 29.39 -57.39 48.25
C THR A 668 30.51 -56.66 47.49
N GLY A 669 30.82 -55.42 47.89
CA GLY A 669 31.79 -54.54 47.23
C GLY A 669 31.12 -53.53 46.30
N ASN A 670 30.56 -53.96 45.17
CA ASN A 670 29.94 -53.05 44.18
C ASN A 670 28.41 -52.96 44.24
N GLN A 671 27.75 -53.91 44.93
CA GLN A 671 26.29 -53.96 45.05
C GLN A 671 25.89 -54.36 46.47
N CYS A 672 24.62 -54.14 46.80
CA CYS A 672 24.01 -54.63 48.02
C CYS A 672 23.30 -55.96 47.72
N ALA A 673 23.64 -57.02 48.46
CA ALA A 673 23.04 -58.35 48.32
C ALA A 673 22.19 -58.70 49.54
N GLU A 674 21.11 -59.45 49.36
CA GLU A 674 20.18 -59.81 50.44
C GLU A 674 20.80 -60.80 51.45
N CYS A 675 20.57 -60.57 52.74
CA CYS A 675 20.98 -61.46 53.82
C CYS A 675 20.24 -62.81 53.74
N GLY A 676 20.97 -63.91 53.44
CA GLY A 676 20.43 -65.27 53.45
C GLY A 676 20.46 -65.96 54.82
N VAL A 677 19.61 -66.97 55.02
CA VAL A 677 19.44 -67.69 56.32
C VAL A 677 20.65 -68.50 56.78
N ALA A 678 21.63 -68.78 55.91
CA ALA A 678 22.77 -69.62 56.22
C ALA A 678 23.86 -68.91 57.06
N MET A 679 24.05 -67.61 56.86
CA MET A 679 25.14 -66.86 57.50
C MET A 679 24.97 -66.69 59.03
N PRO A 680 23.76 -66.41 59.56
CA PRO A 680 23.53 -66.38 61.01
C PRO A 680 23.83 -67.70 61.71
N VAL A 681 23.51 -68.83 61.07
CA VAL A 681 23.70 -70.17 61.63
C VAL A 681 25.18 -70.53 61.76
N LEU A 682 26.00 -70.15 60.78
CA LEU A 682 27.45 -70.40 60.80
C LEU A 682 28.14 -69.65 61.95
N TRP A 683 27.75 -68.41 62.22
CA TRP A 683 28.29 -67.63 63.33
C TRP A 683 27.90 -68.20 64.71
N VAL A 684 26.67 -68.68 64.87
CA VAL A 684 26.23 -69.35 66.12
C VAL A 684 27.02 -70.64 66.37
N LEU A 685 27.27 -71.44 65.33
CA LEU A 685 28.09 -72.64 65.43
C LEU A 685 29.56 -72.32 65.73
N GLY A 686 30.13 -71.29 65.10
CA GLY A 686 31.51 -70.86 65.33
C GLY A 686 31.76 -70.39 66.76
N ILE A 687 30.86 -69.58 67.33
CA ILE A 687 30.92 -69.15 68.72
C ILE A 687 30.80 -70.35 69.67
N GLY A 688 29.92 -71.31 69.37
CA GLY A 688 29.78 -72.56 70.13
C GLY A 688 31.06 -73.39 70.17
N ILE A 689 31.74 -73.55 69.03
CA ILE A 689 33.01 -74.29 68.95
C ILE A 689 34.12 -73.58 69.74
N LEU A 690 34.19 -72.24 69.69
CA LEU A 690 35.18 -71.46 70.43
C LEU A 690 35.00 -71.62 71.94
N VAL A 691 33.75 -71.54 72.43
CA VAL A 691 33.43 -71.71 73.86
C VAL A 691 33.78 -73.13 74.32
N CYS A 692 33.48 -74.16 73.52
CA CYS A 692 33.87 -75.55 73.79
C CYS A 692 35.39 -75.75 73.81
N GLY A 693 36.12 -75.08 72.92
CA GLY A 693 37.58 -75.10 72.85
C GLY A 693 38.24 -74.47 74.07
N ILE A 694 37.71 -73.33 74.54
CA ILE A 694 38.16 -72.68 75.78
C ILE A 694 37.90 -73.58 76.98
N PHE A 695 36.72 -74.19 77.07
CA PHE A 695 36.40 -75.14 78.14
C PHE A 695 37.32 -76.36 78.14
N SER A 696 37.57 -76.95 76.96
CA SER A 696 38.46 -78.11 76.82
C SER A 696 39.91 -77.77 77.18
N SER A 697 40.39 -76.58 76.82
CA SER A 697 41.72 -76.10 77.21
C SER A 697 41.84 -75.92 78.73
N TYR A 698 40.84 -75.36 79.39
CA TYR A 698 40.83 -75.16 80.85
C TYR A 698 40.96 -76.47 81.64
N TYR A 699 40.37 -77.57 81.14
CA TYR A 699 40.44 -78.89 81.81
C TYR A 699 41.64 -79.74 81.39
N LEU A 700 42.22 -79.55 80.20
CA LEU A 700 43.39 -80.30 79.74
C LEU A 700 44.71 -79.73 80.28
N LEU A 701 44.77 -78.42 80.53
CA LEU A 701 45.96 -77.69 81.02
C LEU A 701 46.44 -78.10 82.44
N PRO A 702 45.61 -78.57 83.40
CA PRO A 702 46.07 -79.00 84.72
C PRO A 702 46.38 -80.52 84.82
N SER A 703 46.30 -81.31 83.74
CA SER A 703 46.43 -82.77 83.83
C SER A 703 47.87 -83.24 84.03
N SER A 704 48.05 -84.29 84.84
CA SER A 704 49.35 -84.85 85.27
C SER A 704 50.27 -85.34 84.13
N TYR A 705 49.77 -85.43 82.89
CA TYR A 705 50.54 -85.76 81.69
C TYR A 705 51.37 -84.59 81.12
N THR A 706 51.18 -83.35 81.60
CA THR A 706 51.82 -82.15 81.03
C THR A 706 52.86 -81.47 81.96
N ALA A 707 53.36 -82.19 82.98
CA ALA A 707 54.28 -81.68 84.02
C ALA A 707 55.77 -81.50 83.60
N LYS A 708 56.06 -81.26 82.31
CA LYS A 708 57.37 -80.73 81.88
C LYS A 708 57.16 -79.40 81.14
N ALA A 709 57.08 -78.34 81.94
CA ALA A 709 56.64 -76.99 81.60
C ALA A 709 57.58 -76.16 80.70
N SER A 710 58.36 -76.78 79.79
CA SER A 710 59.11 -76.00 78.78
C SER A 710 58.48 -76.07 77.39
N VAL A 711 57.85 -77.19 77.02
CA VAL A 711 57.29 -77.34 75.66
C VAL A 711 56.05 -76.48 75.50
N LEU A 712 55.08 -76.57 76.41
CA LEU A 712 53.78 -75.88 76.28
C LEU A 712 53.90 -74.35 76.18
N THR A 713 54.75 -73.73 77.01
CA THR A 713 54.99 -72.27 76.97
C THR A 713 55.69 -71.87 75.67
N CYS A 714 56.60 -72.70 75.18
CA CYS A 714 57.25 -72.47 73.89
C CYS A 714 56.24 -72.59 72.74
N THR A 715 55.30 -73.55 72.80
CA THR A 715 54.26 -73.72 71.79
C THR A 715 53.24 -72.57 71.81
N THR A 716 52.80 -72.08 72.96
CA THR A 716 51.89 -70.92 73.04
C THR A 716 52.55 -69.63 72.61
N CYS A 717 53.81 -69.38 72.98
CA CYS A 717 54.55 -68.24 72.46
C CYS A 717 54.75 -68.33 70.94
N SER A 718 55.09 -69.52 70.42
CA SER A 718 55.25 -69.74 68.98
C SER A 718 53.93 -69.57 68.21
N PHE A 719 52.82 -70.06 68.77
CA PHE A 719 51.50 -69.89 68.19
C PHE A 719 51.06 -68.42 68.22
N GLY A 720 51.32 -67.70 69.31
CA GLY A 720 51.06 -66.26 69.41
C GLY A 720 51.86 -65.45 68.39
N MET A 721 53.16 -65.77 68.20
CA MET A 721 53.98 -65.17 67.15
C MET A 721 53.47 -65.50 65.74
N MET A 722 52.99 -66.71 65.52
CA MET A 722 52.40 -67.12 64.24
C MET A 722 51.11 -66.35 63.92
N VAL A 723 50.20 -66.20 64.89
CA VAL A 723 48.97 -65.41 64.72
C VAL A 723 49.32 -63.95 64.44
N SER A 724 50.28 -63.37 65.17
CA SER A 724 50.71 -61.99 64.96
C SER A 724 51.35 -61.79 63.58
N LEU A 725 52.12 -62.77 63.08
CA LEU A 725 52.64 -62.76 61.72
C LEU A 725 51.51 -62.80 60.68
N PHE A 726 50.53 -63.67 60.86
CA PHE A 726 49.38 -63.77 59.95
C PHE A 726 48.51 -62.51 59.96
N GLN A 727 48.33 -61.88 61.13
CA GLN A 727 47.67 -60.58 61.23
C GLN A 727 48.43 -59.50 60.45
N ASN A 728 49.74 -59.41 60.61
CA ASN A 728 50.56 -58.47 59.85
C ASN A 728 50.47 -58.71 58.33
N LEU A 729 50.44 -59.96 57.88
CA LEU A 729 50.22 -60.30 56.47
C LEU A 729 48.83 -59.90 55.96
N GLY A 730 47.79 -60.06 56.79
CA GLY A 730 46.45 -59.58 56.46
C GLY A 730 46.36 -58.06 56.32
N VAL A 731 47.11 -57.29 57.15
CA VAL A 731 47.10 -55.81 57.10
C VAL A 731 47.73 -55.30 55.80
N ILE A 732 48.71 -56.01 55.26
CA ILE A 732 49.38 -55.61 54.02
C ILE A 732 48.39 -55.49 52.84
N GLN A 733 47.31 -56.27 52.83
CA GLN A 733 46.29 -56.17 51.79
C GLN A 733 45.41 -54.93 51.89
N THR A 734 45.24 -54.32 53.07
CA THR A 734 44.44 -53.10 53.24
C THR A 734 45.19 -51.85 52.76
N ALA A 735 46.49 -51.96 52.51
CA ALA A 735 47.24 -50.93 51.83
C ALA A 735 46.70 -50.71 50.41
N SER A 736 46.49 -49.45 50.04
CA SER A 736 45.91 -48.98 48.78
C SER A 736 46.89 -49.12 47.59
N VAL A 737 47.39 -50.33 47.38
CA VAL A 737 48.29 -50.72 46.29
C VAL A 737 47.56 -51.74 45.40
N PRO A 738 47.60 -51.60 44.06
CA PRO A 738 46.96 -52.56 43.16
C PRO A 738 47.73 -53.89 43.13
N TRP A 739 47.30 -54.86 43.93
CA TRP A 739 47.89 -56.19 43.99
C TRP A 739 47.46 -57.08 42.81
N PRO A 740 48.37 -57.88 42.22
CA PRO A 740 48.00 -58.93 41.25
C PRO A 740 47.00 -59.92 41.85
N THR A 741 46.04 -60.41 41.05
CA THR A 741 44.93 -61.25 41.51
C THR A 741 45.36 -62.47 42.32
N GLY A 742 46.35 -63.23 41.85
CA GLY A 742 46.86 -64.40 42.57
C GLY A 742 47.50 -64.08 43.93
N LEU A 743 48.07 -62.89 44.09
CA LEU A 743 48.64 -62.44 45.36
C LEU A 743 47.57 -61.84 46.29
N LYS A 744 46.56 -61.19 45.71
CA LYS A 744 45.41 -60.64 46.44
C LYS A 744 44.58 -61.74 47.11
N ASP A 745 44.36 -62.85 46.42
CA ASP A 745 43.62 -63.99 46.98
C ASP A 745 44.42 -64.70 48.09
N PHE A 746 45.74 -64.81 47.91
CA PHE A 746 46.65 -65.36 48.93
C PHE A 746 46.70 -64.49 50.19
N LEU A 747 46.77 -63.16 50.05
CA LEU A 747 46.76 -62.23 51.20
C LEU A 747 45.37 -62.14 51.84
N GLY A 748 44.29 -62.27 51.05
CA GLY A 748 42.89 -62.34 51.51
C GLY A 748 42.62 -63.47 52.48
N PHE A 749 43.26 -64.61 52.30
CA PHE A 749 43.17 -65.73 53.25
C PHE A 749 43.59 -65.33 54.68
N PHE A 750 44.56 -64.42 54.83
CA PHE A 750 45.05 -63.99 56.14
C PHE A 750 44.19 -62.91 56.82
N GLN A 751 43.24 -62.28 56.10
CA GLN A 751 42.30 -61.32 56.69
C GLN A 751 41.35 -61.96 57.71
N ILE A 752 41.15 -63.28 57.68
CA ILE A 752 40.36 -63.98 58.71
C ILE A 752 40.94 -63.79 60.12
N PHE A 753 42.26 -63.59 60.22
CA PHE A 753 42.95 -63.34 61.49
C PHE A 753 42.87 -61.87 61.94
N LEU A 754 42.40 -60.96 61.07
CA LEU A 754 42.16 -59.55 61.35
C LEU A 754 40.76 -59.23 61.86
N LEU A 755 39.85 -60.20 61.90
CA LEU A 755 38.46 -60.01 62.36
C LEU A 755 37.72 -58.91 61.57
N ASP A 756 37.85 -58.88 60.24
CA ASP A 756 36.99 -58.05 59.38
C ASP A 756 35.58 -58.66 59.30
N LEU A 757 34.72 -58.23 60.22
CA LEU A 757 33.37 -58.78 60.42
C LEU A 757 32.37 -58.34 59.34
N ASP A 758 32.66 -57.29 58.58
CA ASP A 758 31.75 -56.73 57.56
C ASP A 758 31.68 -57.61 56.31
N SER A 759 32.82 -58.13 55.85
CA SER A 759 32.87 -59.06 54.71
C SER A 759 32.26 -60.44 55.00
N LEU A 760 32.12 -60.78 56.28
CA LEU A 760 31.56 -62.04 56.77
C LEU A 760 30.07 -61.95 57.15
N GLY A 761 29.40 -60.84 56.81
CA GLY A 761 27.95 -60.69 56.97
C GLY A 761 27.48 -60.57 58.42
N PHE A 762 28.32 -60.10 59.34
CA PHE A 762 27.95 -59.90 60.75
C PHE A 762 26.79 -58.90 60.92
N SER A 763 26.66 -57.94 59.99
CA SER A 763 25.54 -56.99 59.91
C SER A 763 24.16 -57.66 59.80
N CYS A 764 24.09 -58.88 59.26
CA CYS A 764 22.86 -59.67 59.17
C CYS A 764 22.38 -60.24 60.52
N ILE A 765 23.22 -60.22 61.57
CA ILE A 765 22.88 -60.74 62.92
C ILE A 765 22.69 -59.58 63.92
N ALA A 766 23.59 -58.60 63.91
CA ALA A 766 23.59 -57.52 64.91
C ALA A 766 22.70 -56.32 64.53
N GLY A 767 22.19 -56.28 63.29
CA GLY A 767 21.56 -55.10 62.72
C GLY A 767 22.56 -53.96 62.52
N GLY A 768 22.14 -52.93 61.78
CA GLY A 768 22.97 -51.78 61.42
C GLY A 768 23.65 -50.96 62.54
N PRO A 769 23.31 -51.00 63.85
CA PRO A 769 23.94 -50.10 64.82
C PRO A 769 25.44 -50.32 65.03
N VAL A 770 25.98 -51.52 64.76
CA VAL A 770 27.42 -51.81 64.97
C VAL A 770 28.28 -51.13 63.90
N GLN A 771 27.76 -50.92 62.69
CA GLN A 771 28.46 -50.18 61.63
C GLN A 771 28.65 -48.70 61.97
N ARG A 772 27.81 -48.10 62.83
CA ARG A 772 27.98 -46.71 63.28
C ARG A 772 29.16 -46.50 64.24
N PHE A 773 29.70 -47.56 64.83
CA PHE A 773 30.77 -47.47 65.84
C PHE A 773 32.06 -48.18 65.45
N ALA A 774 32.03 -49.08 64.46
CA ALA A 774 33.22 -49.82 64.01
C ALA A 774 33.94 -49.20 62.79
N GLY A 775 33.31 -48.24 62.10
CA GLY A 775 33.90 -47.55 60.94
C GLY A 775 34.20 -46.08 61.22
N ASN A 776 35.34 -45.80 61.85
CA ASN A 776 36.03 -44.51 61.79
C ASN A 776 37.50 -44.77 61.46
#